data_AF-A0A6P3XG43-F1
#
_entry.id   AF-A0A6P3XG43-F1
#
_cell.length_a   1.000
_cell.length_b   1.000
_cell.length_c   1.000
_cell.angle_alpha   90.00
_cell.angle_beta   90.00
_cell.angle_gamma   90.00
#
_symmetry.space_group_name_H-M   'P 1'
#
loop_
_entity.id
_entity.type
_entity.pdbx_description
1 polymer ?
#
loop_
_entity_poly.entity_id
_entity_poly.type
_entity_poly.pdbx_seq_one_letter_code
_entity_poly.pdbx_strand_id
1 'polypeptide(L)'
;MLPVRNSLITAFATVLVAGFFGSDATTLKEGDPTPFDVYWNVPTFMCHKYGMKFEELKDFGIRQNAMDEFRGEKIAILYDPGMFPALLTDKNGHETSRNGGVPQEGDLKKHLQVFEEHLVSQIPNESFSGVGVIDFESWRPIFRQNWASLEPYKTRSFEVERKRHPFWSDAAIKKEAKRRFEKYGRMFMEETLKTAKKLRSKAAWGYYGYPYCFNQTPGQRSAHCDRKTVVENDEMSWLFTLEDLHAPSVYLRLEIKEEDRPGFVKGRVSEALRLQSKSPNAQRTLPYYWFKYQDRRDEFLSKKDTYNTIDTIAGLGANGLIIWGSSDDVNAEQKCKNLQNHVKDVLGPTIKRFTTTHSANQLMRFVNSVEFTVRIMGTIRRLSATMLLLMMHSTSLDAHREHKVHNIVLYPDKHSWCKTTPIKQVVTWPQCSSQELDNNVCVGACFSYMVPHSEPSAPGDLIRPYCDSCQPLDSVWHTVTLDCKDEQNNPVTMQKKVQIITNCSCSSCMETSKIKPDYNTLLQSLTEENLDKNVNVAHETPDLLLDPNLNSKNTTRDGAQTNEFLHLFKKLKDSQKLDEAGVKELFSQEEEVDLEKLREMLKKYGQEQESRHEHHHQHQHQHQHQHQHQQQQQQQHLHRGPHHSLVLDSDVKEKIDVEPHYLHPAVAGQEISYHDNILVDKEKKKEF
;
A
#
# COMPACT_ATOMS: atom_id res chain seq x y z
N MET A 1 -63.92 30.27 -59.85
CA MET A 1 -62.66 30.34 -60.62
C MET A 1 -61.55 30.84 -59.70
N LEU A 2 -60.29 30.59 -60.06
CA LEU A 2 -59.08 31.27 -59.55
C LEU A 2 -59.11 32.78 -59.93
N PRO A 3 -58.22 33.69 -59.42
CA PRO A 3 -56.90 33.42 -58.84
C PRO A 3 -56.43 34.25 -57.60
N VAL A 4 -55.36 33.74 -56.96
CA VAL A 4 -54.12 34.42 -56.49
C VAL A 4 -54.15 35.95 -56.23
N ARG A 5 -53.81 36.39 -55.00
CA ARG A 5 -52.46 36.98 -54.66
C ARG A 5 -52.37 37.56 -53.22
N ASN A 6 -51.88 36.78 -52.26
CA ASN A 6 -50.97 37.24 -51.19
C ASN A 6 -50.56 36.05 -50.30
N SER A 7 -49.26 35.72 -50.27
CA SER A 7 -48.72 34.67 -49.39
C SER A 7 -47.23 34.92 -49.15
N LEU A 8 -46.90 35.46 -47.98
CA LEU A 8 -45.58 35.51 -47.35
C LEU A 8 -45.79 35.98 -45.90
N ILE A 9 -44.98 35.51 -44.95
CA ILE A 9 -45.04 35.85 -43.51
C ILE A 9 -46.33 35.39 -42.79
N THR A 10 -46.61 34.08 -42.74
CA THR A 10 -47.46 33.48 -41.67
C THR A 10 -47.26 31.95 -41.50
N ALA A 11 -46.03 31.45 -41.66
CA ALA A 11 -45.77 29.99 -41.66
C ALA A 11 -44.40 29.58 -41.07
N PHE A 12 -44.00 30.13 -39.91
CA PHE A 12 -42.72 29.77 -39.27
C PHE A 12 -42.70 29.75 -37.73
N ALA A 13 -43.86 29.66 -37.06
CA ALA A 13 -43.95 29.75 -35.59
C ALA A 13 -44.59 28.53 -34.89
N THR A 14 -45.03 27.50 -35.62
CA THR A 14 -45.91 26.43 -35.09
C THR A 14 -45.51 25.01 -35.48
N VAL A 15 -44.21 24.75 -35.72
CA VAL A 15 -43.66 23.40 -35.98
C VAL A 15 -42.59 22.98 -34.96
N LEU A 16 -41.93 23.92 -34.28
CA LEU A 16 -40.81 23.65 -33.36
C LEU A 16 -41.18 23.41 -31.88
N VAL A 17 -42.46 23.13 -31.58
CA VAL A 17 -42.93 22.80 -30.22
C VAL A 17 -43.55 21.39 -30.11
N ALA A 18 -43.76 20.72 -31.25
CA ALA A 18 -44.30 19.34 -31.31
C ALA A 18 -43.25 18.27 -31.68
N GLY A 19 -41.98 18.65 -31.82
CA GLY A 19 -40.88 17.75 -32.23
C GLY A 19 -40.04 17.14 -31.11
N PHE A 20 -40.27 17.53 -29.85
CA PHE A 20 -39.47 17.09 -28.68
C PHE A 20 -40.25 16.19 -27.69
N PHE A 21 -41.37 15.61 -28.12
CA PHE A 21 -42.10 14.56 -27.42
C PHE A 21 -41.96 13.23 -28.17
N GLY A 22 -40.72 12.74 -28.29
CA GLY A 22 -40.39 11.62 -29.18
C GLY A 22 -38.95 11.13 -29.09
N SER A 23 -38.39 11.04 -27.89
CA SER A 23 -37.10 10.38 -27.63
C SER A 23 -37.20 9.66 -26.30
N ASP A 24 -36.62 8.46 -26.20
CA ASP A 24 -36.75 7.62 -25.02
C ASP A 24 -36.28 8.31 -23.74
N ALA A 25 -36.94 7.96 -22.63
CA ALA A 25 -36.36 8.17 -21.32
C ALA A 25 -35.17 7.20 -21.16
N THR A 26 -34.00 7.60 -21.66
CA THR A 26 -32.72 7.07 -21.19
C THR A 26 -32.56 7.42 -19.72
N THR A 27 -33.19 6.58 -18.89
CA THR A 27 -32.80 6.41 -17.51
C THR A 27 -31.30 6.18 -17.50
N LEU A 28 -30.56 7.10 -16.90
CA LEU A 28 -29.21 6.79 -16.44
C LEU A 28 -29.36 5.56 -15.55
N LYS A 29 -28.78 4.44 -15.97
CA LYS A 29 -28.55 3.30 -15.09
C LYS A 29 -27.44 3.69 -14.11
N GLU A 30 -27.83 4.56 -13.18
CA GLU A 30 -27.08 4.86 -11.98
C GLU A 30 -26.75 3.53 -11.29
N GLY A 31 -25.48 3.38 -10.87
CA GLY A 31 -24.92 2.07 -10.58
C GLY A 31 -25.69 1.33 -9.48
N ASP A 32 -26.20 0.15 -9.82
CA ASP A 32 -26.82 -0.78 -8.87
C ASP A 32 -25.83 -1.03 -7.71
N PRO A 33 -26.26 -0.96 -6.43
CA PRO A 33 -25.41 -1.16 -5.27
C PRO A 33 -24.40 -2.31 -5.41
N THR A 34 -23.12 -1.97 -5.63
CA THR A 34 -22.05 -2.97 -5.74
C THR A 34 -21.96 -3.75 -4.43
N PRO A 35 -22.29 -5.05 -4.41
CA PRO A 35 -22.32 -5.81 -3.18
C PRO A 35 -20.91 -6.02 -2.63
N PHE A 36 -20.79 -6.05 -1.30
CA PHE A 36 -19.53 -6.40 -0.64
C PHE A 36 -19.33 -7.92 -0.69
N ASP A 37 -18.70 -8.41 -1.76
CA ASP A 37 -18.64 -9.83 -2.08
C ASP A 37 -17.51 -10.56 -1.34
N VAL A 38 -17.88 -11.37 -0.34
CA VAL A 38 -16.92 -12.18 0.41
C VAL A 38 -16.84 -13.59 -0.17
N TYR A 39 -15.68 -13.99 -0.68
CA TYR A 39 -15.46 -15.31 -1.29
C TYR A 39 -14.75 -16.28 -0.34
N TRP A 40 -15.14 -17.56 -0.36
CA TRP A 40 -14.47 -18.63 0.38
C TRP A 40 -13.45 -19.35 -0.50
N ASN A 41 -12.16 -19.25 -0.14
CA ASN A 41 -11.03 -19.90 -0.82
C ASN A 41 -10.14 -20.63 0.20
N VAL A 42 -10.76 -21.24 1.21
CA VAL A 42 -10.12 -22.14 2.18
C VAL A 42 -10.34 -23.59 1.72
N PRO A 43 -9.35 -24.50 1.83
CA PRO A 43 -9.49 -25.89 1.37
C PRO A 43 -10.32 -26.80 2.30
N THR A 44 -11.51 -26.35 2.72
CA THR A 44 -12.39 -27.06 3.66
C THR A 44 -12.97 -28.39 3.14
N PHE A 45 -12.86 -28.69 1.85
CA PHE A 45 -13.03 -30.06 1.31
C PHE A 45 -12.21 -31.11 2.05
N MET A 46 -11.03 -30.74 2.59
CA MET A 46 -10.19 -31.62 3.41
C MET A 46 -10.87 -32.05 4.73
N CYS A 47 -11.89 -31.31 5.18
CA CYS A 47 -12.68 -31.56 6.39
C CYS A 47 -13.92 -32.43 6.15
N HIS A 48 -14.35 -32.64 4.90
CA HIS A 48 -15.59 -33.39 4.58
C HIS A 48 -15.54 -34.83 5.05
N LYS A 49 -14.35 -35.44 5.06
CA LYS A 49 -14.08 -36.78 5.62
C LYS A 49 -14.37 -36.90 7.12
N TYR A 50 -14.57 -35.79 7.82
CA TYR A 50 -14.97 -35.69 9.22
C TYR A 50 -16.42 -35.19 9.39
N GLY A 51 -17.22 -35.15 8.31
CA GLY A 51 -18.59 -34.62 8.31
C GLY A 51 -18.72 -33.10 8.29
N MET A 52 -17.60 -32.35 8.33
CA MET A 52 -17.61 -30.88 8.36
C MET A 52 -17.55 -30.30 6.94
N LYS A 53 -18.70 -29.87 6.42
CA LYS A 53 -18.88 -29.31 5.06
C LYS A 53 -18.98 -27.78 4.96
N PHE A 54 -18.97 -27.07 6.10
CA PHE A 54 -19.05 -25.61 6.14
C PHE A 54 -20.30 -25.01 5.46
N GLU A 55 -21.42 -25.73 5.45
CA GLU A 55 -22.69 -25.30 4.83
C GLU A 55 -23.30 -24.04 5.47
N GLU A 56 -22.84 -23.65 6.67
CA GLU A 56 -23.21 -22.42 7.38
C GLU A 56 -22.64 -21.13 6.77
N LEU A 57 -21.66 -21.21 5.86
CA LEU A 57 -21.03 -20.02 5.25
C LEU A 57 -22.04 -19.13 4.51
N LYS A 58 -23.02 -19.75 3.85
CA LYS A 58 -24.13 -19.06 3.18
C LYS A 58 -24.94 -18.18 4.14
N ASP A 59 -25.08 -18.59 5.41
CA ASP A 59 -25.91 -17.92 6.41
C ASP A 59 -25.24 -16.62 6.92
N PHE A 60 -23.96 -16.42 6.61
CA PHE A 60 -23.19 -15.20 6.82
C PHE A 60 -23.08 -14.33 5.54
N GLY A 61 -23.60 -14.79 4.41
CA GLY A 61 -23.48 -14.13 3.11
C GLY A 61 -22.15 -14.40 2.37
N ILE A 62 -21.42 -15.45 2.75
CA ILE A 62 -20.14 -15.81 2.12
C ILE A 62 -20.41 -16.64 0.86
N ARG A 63 -19.79 -16.24 -0.26
CA ARG A 63 -19.83 -16.93 -1.56
C ARG A 63 -18.91 -18.15 -1.54
N GLN A 64 -19.50 -19.30 -1.23
CA GLN A 64 -18.91 -20.63 -1.32
C GLN A 64 -19.13 -21.23 -2.71
N ASN A 65 -18.17 -22.01 -3.22
CA ASN A 65 -18.38 -22.86 -4.41
C ASN A 65 -19.43 -23.95 -4.13
N ALA A 66 -20.05 -24.47 -5.18
CA ALA A 66 -20.90 -25.65 -5.07
C ALA A 66 -20.17 -26.81 -4.37
N MET A 67 -20.88 -27.50 -3.48
CA MET A 67 -20.36 -28.63 -2.68
C MET A 67 -19.09 -28.33 -1.86
N ASP A 68 -18.73 -27.06 -1.62
CA ASP A 68 -17.48 -26.66 -0.95
C ASP A 68 -16.20 -27.13 -1.69
N GLU A 69 -16.28 -27.25 -3.02
CA GLU A 69 -15.11 -27.57 -3.86
C GLU A 69 -14.09 -26.42 -3.86
N PHE A 70 -12.80 -26.73 -3.76
CA PHE A 70 -11.74 -25.72 -3.67
C PHE A 70 -11.57 -24.87 -4.94
N ARG A 71 -12.00 -25.41 -6.09
CA ARG A 71 -12.11 -24.72 -7.38
C ARG A 71 -13.48 -25.02 -7.92
N GLY A 72 -14.29 -23.99 -8.14
CA GLY A 72 -15.69 -24.13 -8.53
C GLY A 72 -16.18 -22.88 -9.24
N GLU A 73 -17.50 -22.66 -9.23
CA GLU A 73 -18.15 -21.62 -10.03
C GLU A 73 -18.10 -20.20 -9.42
N LYS A 74 -17.72 -20.05 -8.14
CA LYS A 74 -17.50 -18.74 -7.51
C LYS A 74 -16.04 -18.30 -7.58
N ILE A 75 -15.10 -19.20 -7.28
CA ILE A 75 -13.67 -18.88 -7.21
C ILE A 75 -12.79 -20.11 -7.49
N ALA A 76 -11.66 -19.88 -8.16
CA ALA A 76 -10.60 -20.87 -8.37
C ALA A 76 -9.21 -20.19 -8.36
N ILE A 77 -8.35 -20.62 -7.45
CA ILE A 77 -6.94 -20.21 -7.35
C ILE A 77 -6.03 -21.22 -8.04
N LEU A 78 -5.14 -20.79 -8.92
CA LEU A 78 -4.14 -21.61 -9.60
C LEU A 78 -2.77 -21.37 -8.96
N TYR A 79 -2.30 -22.32 -8.17
CA TYR A 79 -0.97 -22.28 -7.53
C TYR A 79 0.13 -22.60 -8.54
N ASP A 80 1.07 -21.67 -8.74
CA ASP A 80 2.26 -21.77 -9.58
C ASP A 80 2.04 -22.49 -10.93
N PRO A 81 1.08 -22.01 -11.76
CA PRO A 81 0.61 -22.76 -12.92
C PRO A 81 1.53 -22.63 -14.14
N GLY A 82 1.46 -23.61 -15.03
CA GLY A 82 2.37 -23.69 -16.17
C GLY A 82 3.80 -24.02 -15.75
N MET A 83 4.77 -23.48 -16.48
CA MET A 83 6.20 -23.64 -16.18
C MET A 83 6.89 -22.28 -16.04
N PHE A 84 6.48 -21.46 -15.06
CA PHE A 84 7.14 -20.16 -14.84
C PHE A 84 8.64 -20.35 -14.54
N PRO A 85 9.53 -19.55 -15.13
CA PRO A 85 10.95 -19.54 -14.79
C PRO A 85 11.14 -19.30 -13.29
N ALA A 86 11.84 -20.19 -12.59
CA ALA A 86 12.00 -20.11 -11.14
C ALA A 86 13.32 -20.75 -10.67
N LEU A 87 13.92 -20.19 -9.63
CA LEU A 87 15.01 -20.79 -8.87
C LEU A 87 14.38 -21.56 -7.70
N LEU A 88 14.60 -22.87 -7.68
CA LEU A 88 13.99 -23.80 -6.72
C LEU A 88 15.08 -24.48 -5.88
N THR A 89 15.13 -24.17 -4.59
CA THR A 89 16.05 -24.80 -3.63
C THR A 89 15.44 -26.06 -3.03
N ASP A 90 16.16 -27.18 -3.05
CA ASP A 90 15.73 -28.41 -2.39
C ASP A 90 16.00 -28.40 -0.86
N LYS A 91 15.60 -29.47 -0.17
CA LYS A 91 15.81 -29.61 1.30
C LYS A 91 17.28 -29.70 1.73
N ASN A 92 18.19 -29.94 0.79
CA ASN A 92 19.63 -30.06 1.01
C ASN A 92 20.37 -28.75 0.66
N GLY A 93 19.65 -27.71 0.22
CA GLY A 93 20.23 -26.44 -0.23
C GLY A 93 20.63 -26.41 -1.71
N HIS A 94 20.31 -27.44 -2.50
CA HIS A 94 20.66 -27.49 -3.92
C HIS A 94 19.70 -26.63 -4.75
N GLU A 95 20.20 -25.58 -5.41
CA GLU A 95 19.42 -24.75 -6.32
C GLU A 95 19.27 -25.40 -7.69
N THR A 96 18.04 -25.47 -8.19
CA THR A 96 17.70 -25.93 -9.54
C THR A 96 16.94 -24.83 -10.30
N SER A 97 17.29 -24.64 -11.58
CA SER A 97 16.67 -23.61 -12.43
C SER A 97 15.51 -24.18 -13.24
N ARG A 98 14.26 -24.06 -12.77
CA ARG A 98 13.07 -24.40 -13.55
C ARG A 98 12.91 -23.41 -14.70
N ASN A 99 12.73 -23.94 -15.92
CA ASN A 99 12.53 -23.18 -17.16
C ASN A 99 13.47 -21.95 -17.30
N GLY A 100 14.79 -22.18 -17.24
CA GLY A 100 15.81 -21.12 -17.34
C GLY A 100 16.13 -20.40 -16.02
N GLY A 101 15.28 -20.51 -15.00
CA GLY A 101 15.47 -19.93 -13.67
C GLY A 101 15.10 -18.46 -13.56
N VAL A 102 15.51 -17.64 -14.54
CA VAL A 102 15.16 -16.22 -14.67
C VAL A 102 14.35 -15.99 -15.96
N PRO A 103 13.40 -15.05 -16.01
CA PRO A 103 12.46 -14.91 -17.12
C PRO A 103 13.14 -14.69 -18.48
N GLN A 104 14.28 -14.01 -18.53
CA GLN A 104 15.00 -13.74 -19.78
C GLN A 104 15.71 -14.96 -20.40
N GLU A 105 15.81 -16.08 -19.67
CA GLU A 105 16.35 -17.36 -20.17
C GLU A 105 15.27 -18.47 -20.27
N GLY A 106 13.99 -18.13 -20.06
CA GLY A 106 12.88 -19.09 -20.04
C GLY A 106 12.18 -19.28 -21.39
N ASP A 107 11.68 -20.50 -21.63
CA ASP A 107 10.81 -20.80 -22.77
C ASP A 107 9.35 -20.42 -22.44
N LEU A 108 8.88 -19.32 -23.05
CA LEU A 108 7.52 -18.82 -22.91
C LEU A 108 6.49 -19.74 -23.57
N LYS A 109 6.82 -20.38 -24.71
CA LYS A 109 5.90 -21.30 -25.40
C LYS A 109 5.65 -22.53 -24.52
N LYS A 110 6.71 -23.11 -23.96
CA LYS A 110 6.61 -24.24 -23.01
C LYS A 110 5.83 -23.85 -21.76
N HIS A 111 6.03 -22.64 -21.23
CA HIS A 111 5.23 -22.16 -20.10
C HIS A 111 3.74 -22.11 -20.44
N LEU A 112 3.37 -21.47 -21.56
CA LEU A 112 1.98 -21.30 -21.97
C LEU A 112 1.31 -22.65 -22.27
N GLN A 113 1.98 -23.60 -22.93
CA GLN A 113 1.42 -24.93 -23.18
C GLN A 113 1.03 -25.66 -21.87
N VAL A 114 1.94 -25.70 -20.89
CA VAL A 114 1.64 -26.31 -19.58
C VAL A 114 0.62 -25.47 -18.78
N PHE A 115 0.56 -24.15 -19.00
CA PHE A 115 -0.47 -23.30 -18.40
C PHE A 115 -1.87 -23.60 -18.96
N GLU A 116 -2.02 -23.79 -20.28
CA GLU A 116 -3.28 -24.21 -20.89
C GLU A 116 -3.72 -25.59 -20.34
N GLU A 117 -2.80 -26.55 -20.21
CA GLU A 117 -3.05 -27.87 -19.59
C GLU A 117 -3.48 -27.76 -18.11
N HIS A 118 -2.79 -26.95 -17.31
CA HIS A 118 -3.13 -26.71 -15.90
C HIS A 118 -4.49 -26.01 -15.76
N LEU A 119 -4.79 -25.00 -16.58
CA LEU A 119 -6.04 -24.26 -16.53
C LEU A 119 -7.22 -25.14 -16.96
N VAL A 120 -7.09 -25.91 -18.04
CA VAL A 120 -8.17 -26.79 -18.53
C VAL A 120 -8.45 -27.92 -17.53
N SER A 121 -7.43 -28.49 -16.89
CA SER A 121 -7.62 -29.55 -15.89
C SER A 121 -8.15 -29.03 -14.54
N GLN A 122 -7.78 -27.83 -14.11
CA GLN A 122 -8.20 -27.26 -12.81
C GLN A 122 -9.49 -26.43 -12.88
N ILE A 123 -9.88 -25.95 -14.06
CA ILE A 123 -11.11 -25.19 -14.32
C ILE A 123 -11.73 -25.71 -15.64
N PRO A 124 -12.31 -26.93 -15.66
CA PRO A 124 -12.79 -27.56 -16.90
C PRO A 124 -14.00 -26.86 -17.52
N ASN A 125 -14.79 -26.12 -16.75
CA ASN A 125 -15.93 -25.34 -17.27
C ASN A 125 -15.44 -24.13 -18.08
N GLU A 126 -15.55 -24.19 -19.41
CA GLU A 126 -15.19 -23.09 -20.31
C GLU A 126 -16.00 -21.81 -20.08
N SER A 127 -17.24 -21.95 -19.60
CA SER A 127 -18.11 -20.84 -19.22
C SER A 127 -17.98 -20.42 -17.76
N PHE A 128 -16.89 -20.79 -17.07
CA PHE A 128 -16.55 -20.28 -15.74
C PHE A 128 -16.58 -18.74 -15.75
N SER A 129 -17.36 -18.17 -14.83
CA SER A 129 -17.59 -16.73 -14.68
C SER A 129 -17.34 -16.21 -13.26
N GLY A 130 -16.54 -16.95 -12.49
CA GLY A 130 -16.16 -16.59 -11.13
C GLY A 130 -14.88 -15.74 -11.08
N VAL A 131 -14.26 -15.75 -9.91
CA VAL A 131 -12.95 -15.13 -9.64
C VAL A 131 -11.84 -16.13 -9.96
N GLY A 132 -11.06 -15.87 -11.01
CA GLY A 132 -9.87 -16.64 -11.37
C GLY A 132 -8.61 -15.97 -10.84
N VAL A 133 -7.84 -16.66 -10.00
CA VAL A 133 -6.64 -16.09 -9.38
C VAL A 133 -5.41 -16.87 -9.82
N ILE A 134 -4.44 -16.18 -10.39
CA ILE A 134 -3.12 -16.75 -10.71
C ILE A 134 -2.20 -16.45 -9.54
N ASP A 135 -1.80 -17.49 -8.82
CA ASP A 135 -0.90 -17.38 -7.67
C ASP A 135 0.53 -17.72 -8.11
N PHE A 136 1.32 -16.68 -8.33
CA PHE A 136 2.69 -16.75 -8.79
C PHE A 136 3.57 -15.78 -7.97
N GLU A 137 4.34 -16.33 -7.03
CA GLU A 137 5.20 -15.55 -6.12
C GLU A 137 6.71 -15.70 -6.39
N SER A 138 7.14 -16.50 -7.38
CA SER A 138 8.57 -16.86 -7.53
C SER A 138 9.47 -15.64 -7.78
N TRP A 139 8.99 -14.62 -8.48
CA TRP A 139 9.65 -13.32 -8.62
C TRP A 139 8.63 -12.22 -8.95
N ARG A 140 9.05 -10.95 -8.78
CA ARG A 140 8.27 -9.75 -9.13
C ARG A 140 8.77 -9.17 -10.44
N PRO A 141 7.91 -8.64 -11.34
CA PRO A 141 8.33 -8.22 -12.68
C PRO A 141 9.25 -6.99 -12.68
N ILE A 142 9.26 -6.21 -11.60
CA ILE A 142 10.15 -5.05 -11.41
C ILE A 142 11.44 -5.50 -10.70
N PHE A 143 12.59 -5.28 -11.32
CA PHE A 143 13.87 -5.85 -10.86
C PHE A 143 14.26 -5.41 -9.44
N ARG A 144 13.97 -4.14 -9.09
CA ARG A 144 14.22 -3.58 -7.74
C ARG A 144 13.46 -4.32 -6.64
N GLN A 145 12.26 -4.83 -6.93
CA GLN A 145 11.37 -5.42 -5.91
C GLN A 145 11.75 -6.86 -5.53
N ASN A 146 12.75 -7.45 -6.18
CA ASN A 146 13.28 -8.78 -5.89
C ASN A 146 14.37 -8.72 -4.81
N TRP A 147 14.01 -8.38 -3.58
CA TRP A 147 14.91 -8.28 -2.42
C TRP A 147 14.71 -9.41 -1.41
N ALA A 148 15.62 -9.51 -0.43
CA ALA A 148 15.69 -10.60 0.56
C ALA A 148 15.71 -11.99 -0.11
N SER A 149 14.71 -12.85 0.12
CA SER A 149 14.64 -14.20 -0.48
C SER A 149 14.54 -14.19 -2.01
N LEU A 150 14.21 -13.06 -2.63
CA LEU A 150 14.16 -12.90 -4.08
C LEU A 150 15.46 -12.32 -4.69
N GLU A 151 16.45 -11.96 -3.87
CA GLU A 151 17.74 -11.45 -4.34
C GLU A 151 18.49 -12.42 -5.30
N PRO A 152 18.42 -13.77 -5.18
CA PRO A 152 19.05 -14.69 -6.13
C PRO A 152 18.66 -14.46 -7.60
N TYR A 153 17.43 -14.00 -7.89
CA TYR A 153 17.01 -13.68 -9.25
C TYR A 153 17.80 -12.52 -9.88
N LYS A 154 18.24 -11.56 -9.05
CA LYS A 154 19.11 -10.45 -9.49
C LYS A 154 20.53 -10.95 -9.73
N THR A 155 21.09 -11.71 -8.77
CA THR A 155 22.41 -12.34 -8.89
C THR A 155 22.53 -13.20 -10.15
N ARG A 156 21.57 -14.12 -10.35
CA ARG A 156 21.49 -15.01 -11.52
C ARG A 156 21.33 -14.24 -12.83
N SER A 157 20.63 -13.11 -12.82
CA SER A 157 20.54 -12.22 -13.98
C SER A 157 21.87 -11.54 -14.31
N PHE A 158 22.61 -11.05 -13.30
CA PHE A 158 23.95 -10.48 -13.52
C PHE A 158 24.94 -11.53 -14.03
N GLU A 159 24.88 -12.77 -13.53
CA GLU A 159 25.71 -13.87 -14.03
C GLU A 159 25.45 -14.20 -15.50
N VAL A 160 24.18 -14.23 -15.90
CA VAL A 160 23.78 -14.51 -17.28
C VAL A 160 24.38 -13.47 -18.22
N GLU A 161 24.27 -12.18 -17.90
CA GLU A 161 24.85 -11.14 -18.76
C GLU A 161 26.39 -11.14 -18.71
N ARG A 162 27.03 -11.43 -17.55
CA ARG A 162 28.50 -11.57 -17.47
C ARG A 162 29.03 -12.72 -18.32
N LYS A 163 28.31 -13.85 -18.36
CA LYS A 163 28.63 -15.01 -19.20
C LYS A 163 28.43 -14.71 -20.70
N ARG A 164 27.45 -13.86 -21.04
CA ARG A 164 27.18 -13.39 -22.42
C ARG A 164 28.13 -12.27 -22.90
N HIS A 165 28.61 -11.44 -21.97
CA HIS A 165 29.40 -10.23 -22.26
C HIS A 165 30.64 -10.11 -21.35
N PRO A 166 31.67 -10.97 -21.49
CA PRO A 166 32.80 -11.04 -20.54
C PRO A 166 33.65 -9.77 -20.41
N PHE A 167 33.55 -8.85 -21.38
CA PHE A 167 34.32 -7.60 -21.44
C PHE A 167 33.51 -6.35 -21.09
N TRP A 168 32.24 -6.49 -20.68
CA TRP A 168 31.41 -5.36 -20.29
C TRP A 168 31.68 -4.91 -18.85
N SER A 169 31.58 -3.60 -18.62
CA SER A 169 31.67 -3.05 -17.27
C SER A 169 30.48 -3.47 -16.41
N ASP A 170 30.69 -3.54 -15.09
CA ASP A 170 29.66 -3.94 -14.14
C ASP A 170 28.41 -3.04 -14.19
N ALA A 171 28.56 -1.78 -14.61
CA ALA A 171 27.44 -0.86 -14.84
C ALA A 171 26.60 -1.26 -16.08
N ALA A 172 27.25 -1.65 -17.18
CA ALA A 172 26.57 -2.16 -18.38
C ALA A 172 25.86 -3.50 -18.10
N ILE A 173 26.54 -4.42 -17.40
CA ILE A 173 25.96 -5.68 -16.91
C ILE A 173 24.71 -5.43 -16.07
N LYS A 174 24.78 -4.56 -15.05
CA LYS A 174 23.64 -4.26 -14.17
C LYS A 174 22.47 -3.62 -14.92
N LYS A 175 22.76 -2.74 -15.89
CA LYS A 175 21.76 -2.08 -16.75
C LYS A 175 21.05 -3.10 -17.66
N GLU A 176 21.79 -3.98 -18.32
CA GLU A 176 21.22 -4.98 -19.24
C GLU A 176 20.46 -6.08 -18.50
N ALA A 177 20.98 -6.56 -17.36
CA ALA A 177 20.30 -7.54 -16.52
C ALA A 177 18.92 -7.03 -16.07
N LYS A 178 18.82 -5.78 -15.59
CA LYS A 178 17.53 -5.13 -15.28
C LYS A 178 16.62 -5.10 -16.52
N ARG A 179 17.13 -4.58 -17.65
CA ARG A 179 16.36 -4.40 -18.89
C ARG A 179 15.81 -5.71 -19.44
N ARG A 180 16.62 -6.78 -19.45
CA ARG A 180 16.18 -8.11 -19.90
C ARG A 180 15.20 -8.72 -18.91
N PHE A 181 15.53 -8.75 -17.62
CA PHE A 181 14.65 -9.33 -16.61
C PHE A 181 13.25 -8.69 -16.64
N GLU A 182 13.16 -7.36 -16.65
CA GLU A 182 11.86 -6.66 -16.64
C GLU A 182 11.09 -6.85 -17.94
N LYS A 183 11.77 -6.82 -19.11
CA LYS A 183 11.14 -7.11 -20.41
C LYS A 183 10.49 -8.50 -20.40
N TYR A 184 11.25 -9.53 -20.06
CA TYR A 184 10.76 -10.90 -20.14
C TYR A 184 9.83 -11.24 -18.97
N GLY A 185 10.05 -10.70 -17.78
CA GLY A 185 9.14 -10.83 -16.64
C GLY A 185 7.75 -10.29 -16.96
N ARG A 186 7.68 -9.11 -17.61
CA ARG A 186 6.45 -8.59 -18.21
C ARG A 186 5.84 -9.57 -19.22
N MET A 187 6.61 -10.03 -20.22
CA MET A 187 6.09 -10.96 -21.25
C MET A 187 5.48 -12.24 -20.65
N PHE A 188 6.14 -12.83 -19.64
CA PHE A 188 5.64 -14.03 -18.96
C PHE A 188 4.34 -13.79 -18.18
N MET A 189 4.15 -12.64 -17.51
CA MET A 189 2.89 -12.36 -16.81
C MET A 189 1.78 -11.92 -17.78
N GLU A 190 2.10 -11.07 -18.77
CA GLU A 190 1.12 -10.49 -19.68
C GLU A 190 0.50 -11.54 -20.61
N GLU A 191 1.30 -12.43 -21.21
CA GLU A 191 0.79 -13.47 -22.12
C GLU A 191 0.03 -14.58 -21.38
N THR A 192 0.40 -14.88 -20.12
CA THR A 192 -0.31 -15.87 -19.31
C THR A 192 -1.67 -15.37 -18.87
N LEU A 193 -1.78 -14.09 -18.49
CA LEU A 193 -3.07 -13.45 -18.20
C LEU A 193 -3.95 -13.35 -19.46
N LYS A 194 -3.38 -13.00 -20.62
CA LYS A 194 -4.10 -13.07 -21.91
C LYS A 194 -4.61 -14.48 -22.21
N THR A 195 -3.81 -15.51 -21.96
CA THR A 195 -4.20 -16.92 -22.17
C THR A 195 -5.31 -17.35 -21.21
N ALA A 196 -5.26 -16.92 -19.95
CA ALA A 196 -6.32 -17.17 -18.97
C ALA A 196 -7.65 -16.54 -19.40
N LYS A 197 -7.63 -15.25 -19.78
CA LYS A 197 -8.80 -14.51 -20.29
C LYS A 197 -9.30 -15.07 -21.63
N LYS A 198 -8.41 -15.57 -22.51
CA LYS A 198 -8.78 -16.23 -23.78
C LYS A 198 -9.53 -17.55 -23.52
N LEU A 199 -9.05 -18.38 -22.59
CA LEU A 199 -9.66 -19.69 -22.32
C LEU A 199 -10.90 -19.62 -21.43
N ARG A 200 -11.01 -18.63 -20.54
CA ARG A 200 -12.17 -18.44 -19.63
C ARG A 200 -12.60 -16.97 -19.64
N SER A 201 -13.13 -16.53 -20.78
CA SER A 201 -13.44 -15.12 -21.08
C SER A 201 -14.61 -14.51 -20.31
N LYS A 202 -15.34 -15.30 -19.52
CA LYS A 202 -16.39 -14.83 -18.61
C LYS A 202 -15.91 -14.64 -17.17
N ALA A 203 -14.73 -15.17 -16.83
CA ALA A 203 -14.17 -15.07 -15.49
C ALA A 203 -13.40 -13.76 -15.32
N ALA A 204 -13.41 -13.23 -14.09
CA ALA A 204 -12.59 -12.09 -13.74
C ALA A 204 -11.24 -12.57 -13.24
N TRP A 205 -10.17 -12.17 -13.91
CA TRP A 205 -8.80 -12.63 -13.66
C TRP A 205 -7.93 -11.57 -12.98
N GLY A 206 -7.05 -12.01 -12.07
CA GLY A 206 -6.00 -11.19 -11.46
C GLY A 206 -4.88 -12.04 -10.85
N TYR A 207 -3.72 -11.43 -10.59
CA TYR A 207 -2.62 -12.06 -9.89
C TYR A 207 -2.74 -11.85 -8.37
N TYR A 208 -2.56 -12.93 -7.60
CA TYR A 208 -2.47 -12.84 -6.14
C TYR A 208 -1.32 -11.92 -5.71
N GLY A 209 -1.55 -11.10 -4.69
CA GLY A 209 -0.56 -10.20 -4.10
C GLY A 209 -0.45 -8.83 -4.76
N TYR A 210 -0.95 -8.66 -5.99
CA TYR A 210 -0.84 -7.40 -6.74
C TYR A 210 -2.06 -6.47 -6.52
N PRO A 211 -1.86 -5.14 -6.42
CA PRO A 211 -0.57 -4.45 -6.34
C PRO A 211 0.17 -4.67 -5.01
N TYR A 212 1.49 -4.67 -5.08
CA TYR A 212 2.31 -4.56 -3.87
C TYR A 212 2.40 -3.11 -3.37
N CYS A 213 2.63 -2.97 -2.07
CA CYS A 213 2.67 -1.68 -1.36
C CYS A 213 3.86 -1.58 -0.39
N PHE A 214 4.29 -2.71 0.19
CA PHE A 214 5.41 -2.83 1.13
C PHE A 214 5.36 -1.90 2.36
N ASN A 215 4.17 -1.48 2.77
CA ASN A 215 3.93 -0.82 4.05
C ASN A 215 4.14 -1.77 5.25
N GLN A 216 4.43 -1.19 6.42
CA GLN A 216 4.90 -1.91 7.63
C GLN A 216 5.99 -2.95 7.33
N THR A 217 7.07 -2.49 6.69
CA THR A 217 8.30 -3.26 6.44
C THR A 217 9.52 -2.52 7.03
N PRO A 218 10.70 -3.18 7.15
CA PRO A 218 11.91 -2.50 7.63
C PRO A 218 12.28 -1.21 6.88
N GLY A 219 12.03 -1.14 5.56
CA GLY A 219 12.29 0.04 4.73
C GLY A 219 11.15 1.07 4.66
N GLN A 220 9.93 0.70 5.10
CA GLN A 220 8.76 1.59 5.15
C GLN A 220 7.91 1.20 6.37
N ARG A 221 8.25 1.81 7.52
CA ARG A 221 7.63 1.57 8.83
C ARG A 221 6.29 2.29 9.06
N SER A 222 5.78 3.01 8.06
CA SER A 222 4.46 3.66 8.15
C SER A 222 3.36 2.81 7.51
N ALA A 223 2.10 3.22 7.73
CA ALA A 223 0.94 2.67 7.05
C ALA A 223 0.92 2.94 5.52
N HIS A 224 1.67 3.94 5.05
CA HIS A 224 1.74 4.29 3.63
C HIS A 224 2.66 3.32 2.87
N CYS A 225 2.39 3.11 1.58
CA CYS A 225 3.24 2.33 0.70
C CYS A 225 4.63 2.95 0.51
N ASP A 226 5.60 2.16 0.04
CA ASP A 226 6.88 2.69 -0.42
C ASP A 226 6.65 3.60 -1.64
N ARG A 227 7.13 4.85 -1.58
CA ARG A 227 6.95 5.84 -2.65
C ARG A 227 7.50 5.36 -4.00
N LYS A 228 8.60 4.59 -4.01
CA LYS A 228 9.14 4.03 -5.26
C LYS A 228 8.22 2.96 -5.83
N THR A 229 7.62 2.13 -4.97
CA THR A 229 6.65 1.11 -5.37
C THR A 229 5.37 1.70 -5.96
N VAL A 230 4.87 2.83 -5.43
CA VAL A 230 3.70 3.53 -6.00
C VAL A 230 3.97 4.02 -7.43
N VAL A 231 5.19 4.49 -7.71
CA VAL A 231 5.60 4.89 -9.08
C VAL A 231 5.78 3.66 -9.98
N GLU A 232 6.43 2.61 -9.50
CA GLU A 232 6.57 1.34 -10.24
C GLU A 232 5.22 0.68 -10.54
N ASN A 233 4.22 0.82 -9.67
CA ASN A 233 2.85 0.38 -9.91
C ASN A 233 2.17 1.19 -11.02
N ASP A 234 2.45 2.49 -11.13
CA ASP A 234 1.95 3.33 -12.23
C ASP A 234 2.61 2.96 -13.58
N GLU A 235 3.89 2.59 -13.57
CA GLU A 235 4.61 2.02 -14.73
C GLU A 235 4.10 0.60 -15.11
N MET A 236 3.45 -0.10 -14.17
CA MET A 236 2.85 -1.43 -14.36
C MET A 236 1.41 -1.43 -14.91
N SER A 237 0.96 -0.32 -15.51
CA SER A 237 -0.33 -0.22 -16.20
C SER A 237 -0.60 -1.36 -17.20
N TRP A 238 0.44 -1.94 -17.83
CA TRP A 238 0.35 -3.11 -18.72
C TRP A 238 -0.23 -4.37 -18.06
N LEU A 239 -0.05 -4.53 -16.74
CA LEU A 239 -0.68 -5.59 -15.96
C LEU A 239 -2.06 -5.11 -15.49
N PHE A 240 -2.09 -3.97 -14.80
CA PHE A 240 -3.28 -3.52 -14.08
C PHE A 240 -4.47 -3.19 -14.99
N THR A 241 -4.26 -2.74 -16.23
CA THR A 241 -5.35 -2.53 -17.21
C THR A 241 -5.86 -3.82 -17.87
N LEU A 242 -5.07 -4.90 -17.81
CA LEU A 242 -5.38 -6.21 -18.37
C LEU A 242 -6.11 -7.11 -17.35
N GLU A 243 -5.91 -6.90 -16.05
CA GLU A 243 -6.68 -7.56 -14.99
C GLU A 243 -8.16 -7.15 -15.00
N ASP A 244 -9.02 -8.01 -14.45
CA ASP A 244 -10.43 -7.69 -14.12
C ASP A 244 -10.61 -7.44 -12.61
N LEU A 245 -9.62 -7.81 -11.80
CA LEU A 245 -9.60 -7.59 -10.36
C LEU A 245 -8.17 -7.44 -9.84
N HIS A 246 -8.01 -6.65 -8.77
CA HIS A 246 -6.78 -6.55 -8.01
C HIS A 246 -6.92 -7.33 -6.70
N ALA A 247 -5.91 -8.13 -6.37
CA ALA A 247 -5.93 -9.10 -5.26
C ALA A 247 -4.78 -8.88 -4.24
N PRO A 248 -4.65 -7.67 -3.66
CA PRO A 248 -3.56 -7.38 -2.72
C PRO A 248 -3.65 -8.25 -1.47
N SER A 249 -2.55 -8.90 -1.08
CA SER A 249 -2.48 -9.69 0.14
C SER A 249 -2.43 -8.77 1.37
N VAL A 250 -3.38 -8.93 2.30
CA VAL A 250 -3.52 -8.11 3.52
C VAL A 250 -3.33 -8.94 4.80
N TYR A 251 -2.60 -10.07 4.72
CA TYR A 251 -2.34 -10.96 5.86
C TYR A 251 -1.63 -10.23 7.00
N LEU A 252 -2.24 -10.24 8.19
CA LEU A 252 -1.72 -9.55 9.37
C LEU A 252 -0.52 -10.27 9.98
N ARG A 253 0.28 -9.53 10.75
CA ARG A 253 1.38 -10.06 11.57
C ARG A 253 1.31 -9.48 12.98
N LEU A 254 1.63 -10.27 13.99
CA LEU A 254 1.68 -9.83 15.38
C LEU A 254 2.87 -8.90 15.67
N GLU A 255 3.94 -8.92 14.86
CA GLU A 255 5.00 -7.90 14.91
C GLU A 255 4.49 -6.47 14.65
N ILE A 256 3.35 -6.33 13.95
CA ILE A 256 2.67 -5.06 13.75
C ILE A 256 1.81 -4.84 15.00
N LYS A 257 1.99 -3.68 15.64
CA LYS A 257 1.19 -3.31 16.81
C LYS A 257 -0.31 -3.29 16.49
N GLU A 258 -1.14 -3.57 17.48
CA GLU A 258 -2.58 -3.70 17.30
C GLU A 258 -3.23 -2.40 16.77
N GLU A 259 -2.75 -1.24 17.21
CA GLU A 259 -3.16 0.07 16.72
C GLU A 259 -2.76 0.34 15.25
N ASP A 260 -1.69 -0.30 14.76
CA ASP A 260 -1.11 -0.10 13.42
C ASP A 260 -1.65 -1.08 12.37
N ARG A 261 -2.24 -2.21 12.78
CA ARG A 261 -2.79 -3.25 11.86
C ARG A 261 -3.90 -2.74 10.93
N PRO A 262 -4.86 -1.89 11.36
CA PRO A 262 -5.79 -1.25 10.43
C PRO A 262 -5.06 -0.35 9.41
N GLY A 263 -3.99 0.34 9.82
CA GLY A 263 -3.15 1.14 8.92
C GLY A 263 -2.42 0.30 7.87
N PHE A 264 -1.92 -0.88 8.25
CA PHE A 264 -1.33 -1.86 7.34
C PHE A 264 -2.32 -2.30 6.25
N VAL A 265 -3.53 -2.70 6.63
CA VAL A 265 -4.57 -3.09 5.66
C VAL A 265 -4.97 -1.90 4.79
N LYS A 266 -5.20 -0.73 5.41
CA LYS A 266 -5.58 0.50 4.72
C LYS A 266 -4.64 0.85 3.58
N GLY A 267 -3.32 0.90 3.82
CA GLY A 267 -2.36 1.28 2.77
C GLY A 267 -2.42 0.38 1.54
N ARG A 268 -2.58 -0.93 1.74
CA ARG A 268 -2.65 -1.93 0.66
C ARG A 268 -3.95 -1.85 -0.15
N VAL A 269 -5.07 -1.70 0.55
CA VAL A 269 -6.39 -1.58 -0.09
C VAL A 269 -6.51 -0.23 -0.82
N SER A 270 -6.04 0.86 -0.22
CA SER A 270 -6.00 2.18 -0.89
C SER A 270 -5.12 2.19 -2.15
N GLU A 271 -4.03 1.44 -2.20
CA GLU A 271 -3.20 1.33 -3.41
C GLU A 271 -3.91 0.56 -4.54
N ALA A 272 -4.63 -0.52 -4.24
CA ALA A 272 -5.47 -1.22 -5.22
C ALA A 272 -6.61 -0.33 -5.74
N LEU A 273 -7.31 0.38 -4.85
CA LEU A 273 -8.35 1.35 -5.23
C LEU A 273 -7.80 2.49 -6.10
N ARG A 274 -6.57 2.95 -5.85
CA ARG A 274 -5.88 4.00 -6.63
C ARG A 274 -5.54 3.56 -8.06
N LEU A 275 -5.30 2.27 -8.28
CA LEU A 275 -5.07 1.71 -9.63
C LEU A 275 -6.41 1.41 -10.33
N GLN A 276 -7.39 0.86 -9.60
CA GLN A 276 -8.76 0.66 -10.09
C GLN A 276 -9.36 1.97 -10.60
N SER A 277 -9.16 3.10 -9.88
CA SER A 277 -9.64 4.43 -10.28
C SER A 277 -8.90 5.05 -11.48
N LYS A 278 -7.80 4.44 -11.94
CA LYS A 278 -7.06 4.82 -13.15
C LYS A 278 -7.37 3.94 -14.36
N SER A 279 -8.06 2.82 -14.17
CA SER A 279 -8.34 1.88 -15.24
C SER A 279 -9.55 2.35 -16.07
N PRO A 280 -9.50 2.24 -17.42
CA PRO A 280 -10.69 2.43 -18.25
C PRO A 280 -11.70 1.28 -18.11
N ASN A 281 -11.30 0.15 -17.51
CA ASN A 281 -12.12 -1.05 -17.35
C ASN A 281 -12.74 -1.10 -15.95
N ALA A 282 -14.01 -1.53 -15.86
CA ALA A 282 -14.72 -1.72 -14.60
C ALA A 282 -14.18 -2.94 -13.82
N GLN A 283 -13.11 -2.72 -13.08
CA GLN A 283 -12.41 -3.74 -12.29
C GLN A 283 -12.96 -3.87 -10.86
N ARG A 284 -12.50 -4.88 -10.12
CA ARG A 284 -12.86 -5.11 -8.70
C ARG A 284 -11.63 -5.15 -7.78
N THR A 285 -11.64 -4.46 -6.66
CA THR A 285 -10.65 -4.66 -5.58
C THR A 285 -11.16 -5.73 -4.63
N LEU A 286 -10.47 -6.88 -4.56
CA LEU A 286 -10.80 -8.04 -3.72
C LEU A 286 -9.56 -8.50 -2.92
N PRO A 287 -9.26 -7.85 -1.77
CA PRO A 287 -8.06 -8.16 -1.00
C PRO A 287 -8.03 -9.60 -0.48
N TYR A 288 -6.86 -10.23 -0.53
CA TYR A 288 -6.64 -11.57 0.01
C TYR A 288 -6.44 -11.51 1.51
N TYR A 289 -7.33 -12.18 2.24
CA TYR A 289 -7.46 -12.13 3.69
C TYR A 289 -7.28 -13.53 4.28
N TRP A 290 -6.45 -13.67 5.32
CA TRP A 290 -6.26 -14.94 6.02
C TRP A 290 -6.72 -14.79 7.46
N PHE A 291 -7.43 -15.80 7.98
CA PHE A 291 -7.97 -15.82 9.35
C PHE A 291 -6.91 -16.10 10.43
N LYS A 292 -5.61 -16.03 10.09
CA LYS A 292 -4.47 -16.21 11.00
C LYS A 292 -3.41 -15.13 10.81
N TYR A 293 -2.54 -14.99 11.80
CA TYR A 293 -1.34 -14.14 11.69
C TYR A 293 -0.24 -14.87 10.89
N GLN A 294 0.33 -14.20 9.90
CA GLN A 294 1.32 -14.76 8.98
C GLN A 294 2.65 -15.12 9.67
N ASP A 295 3.03 -14.41 10.73
CA ASP A 295 4.20 -14.67 11.58
C ASP A 295 3.91 -15.67 12.72
N ARG A 296 2.63 -15.99 12.99
CA ARG A 296 2.19 -16.91 14.05
C ARG A 296 1.08 -17.83 13.53
N ARG A 297 1.47 -18.71 12.60
CA ARG A 297 0.59 -19.61 11.80
C ARG A 297 -0.30 -20.59 12.58
N ASP A 298 -0.21 -20.68 13.90
CA ASP A 298 -1.14 -21.47 14.73
C ASP A 298 -2.26 -20.62 15.37
N GLU A 299 -2.12 -19.30 15.37
CA GLU A 299 -3.05 -18.38 16.01
C GLU A 299 -4.03 -17.75 15.01
N PHE A 300 -5.33 -17.88 15.34
CA PHE A 300 -6.40 -17.16 14.66
C PHE A 300 -6.31 -15.66 14.95
N LEU A 301 -6.76 -14.83 14.01
CA LEU A 301 -6.91 -13.40 14.24
C LEU A 301 -7.87 -13.12 15.41
N SER A 302 -7.56 -12.10 16.21
CA SER A 302 -8.44 -11.72 17.32
C SER A 302 -9.80 -11.24 16.80
N LYS A 303 -10.83 -11.27 17.65
CA LYS A 303 -12.16 -10.71 17.30
C LYS A 303 -12.10 -9.21 17.00
N LYS A 304 -11.15 -8.49 17.61
CA LYS A 304 -10.91 -7.05 17.39
C LYS A 304 -10.20 -6.81 16.06
N ASP A 305 -9.14 -7.56 15.77
CA ASP A 305 -8.41 -7.47 14.49
C ASP A 305 -9.33 -7.86 13.32
N THR A 306 -10.07 -8.95 13.46
CA THR A 306 -11.03 -9.43 12.45
C THR A 306 -12.12 -8.40 12.17
N TYR A 307 -12.67 -7.76 13.22
CA TYR A 307 -13.63 -6.68 13.03
C TYR A 307 -12.97 -5.46 12.37
N ASN A 308 -11.92 -4.90 12.97
CA ASN A 308 -11.31 -3.63 12.55
C ASN A 308 -10.76 -3.68 11.11
N THR A 309 -10.25 -4.84 10.66
CA THR A 309 -9.64 -4.95 9.34
C THR A 309 -10.65 -5.25 8.24
N ILE A 310 -11.71 -6.02 8.51
CA ILE A 310 -12.85 -6.14 7.57
C ILE A 310 -13.62 -4.82 7.48
N ASP A 311 -13.79 -4.10 8.60
CA ASP A 311 -14.33 -2.74 8.65
C ASP A 311 -13.47 -1.76 7.83
N THR A 312 -12.14 -1.87 7.91
CA THR A 312 -11.21 -1.08 7.08
C THR A 312 -11.35 -1.40 5.59
N ILE A 313 -11.49 -2.68 5.20
CA ILE A 313 -11.65 -3.09 3.79
C ILE A 313 -12.99 -2.55 3.23
N ALA A 314 -14.09 -2.76 3.95
CA ALA A 314 -15.42 -2.32 3.53
C ALA A 314 -15.57 -0.79 3.56
N GLY A 315 -15.05 -0.13 4.61
CA GLY A 315 -15.11 1.33 4.79
C GLY A 315 -14.25 2.13 3.81
N LEU A 316 -13.33 1.47 3.09
CA LEU A 316 -12.59 2.05 1.96
C LEU A 316 -13.33 1.92 0.62
N GLY A 317 -14.41 1.14 0.55
CA GLY A 317 -15.14 0.89 -0.72
C GLY A 317 -14.52 -0.21 -1.58
N ALA A 318 -13.75 -1.13 -1.02
CA ALA A 318 -13.38 -2.36 -1.74
C ALA A 318 -14.64 -3.17 -2.08
N ASN A 319 -14.62 -3.88 -3.21
CA ASN A 319 -15.79 -4.61 -3.73
C ASN A 319 -16.07 -5.93 -2.98
N GLY A 320 -15.32 -6.23 -1.92
CA GLY A 320 -15.37 -7.49 -1.21
C GLY A 320 -14.01 -7.88 -0.63
N LEU A 321 -13.83 -9.17 -0.33
CA LEU A 321 -12.54 -9.78 0.02
C LEU A 321 -12.56 -11.29 -0.27
N ILE A 322 -11.37 -11.90 -0.33
CA ILE A 322 -11.22 -13.35 -0.54
C ILE A 322 -10.62 -13.95 0.74
N ILE A 323 -11.35 -14.87 1.37
CA ILE A 323 -10.90 -15.57 2.58
C ILE A 323 -10.08 -16.79 2.14
N TRP A 324 -8.77 -16.71 2.33
CA TRP A 324 -7.83 -17.78 2.06
C TRP A 324 -7.48 -18.56 3.34
N GLY A 325 -6.99 -19.79 3.15
CA GLY A 325 -6.32 -20.57 4.19
C GLY A 325 -5.46 -21.67 3.60
N SER A 326 -4.46 -22.11 4.37
CA SER A 326 -3.56 -23.18 3.96
C SER A 326 -4.22 -24.55 4.12
N SER A 327 -3.78 -25.55 3.34
CA SER A 327 -4.07 -26.96 3.62
C SER A 327 -3.58 -27.38 5.00
N ASP A 328 -2.51 -26.75 5.52
CA ASP A 328 -2.02 -26.93 6.89
C ASP A 328 -3.03 -26.51 7.95
N ASP A 329 -3.96 -25.58 7.63
CA ASP A 329 -4.95 -25.07 8.57
C ASP A 329 -6.13 -26.03 8.75
N VAL A 330 -6.25 -27.06 7.90
CA VAL A 330 -7.38 -28.00 7.85
C VAL A 330 -6.95 -29.47 7.68
N ASN A 331 -5.66 -29.79 7.82
CA ASN A 331 -5.15 -31.15 7.60
C ASN A 331 -5.51 -32.19 8.70
N ALA A 332 -6.15 -31.78 9.80
CA ALA A 332 -6.55 -32.65 10.91
C ALA A 332 -7.93 -32.26 11.48
N GLU A 333 -8.65 -33.24 12.03
CA GLU A 333 -10.02 -33.07 12.54
C GLU A 333 -10.16 -31.94 13.56
N GLN A 334 -9.25 -31.85 14.52
CA GLN A 334 -9.29 -30.79 15.53
C GLN A 334 -9.06 -29.40 14.92
N LYS A 335 -8.24 -29.30 13.85
CA LYS A 335 -8.05 -28.03 13.15
C LYS A 335 -9.31 -27.62 12.38
N CYS A 336 -9.97 -28.58 11.72
CA CYS A 336 -11.28 -28.37 11.10
C CYS A 336 -12.34 -27.89 12.13
N LYS A 337 -12.41 -28.53 13.30
CA LYS A 337 -13.30 -28.11 14.41
C LYS A 337 -12.97 -26.70 14.91
N ASN A 338 -11.69 -26.39 15.13
CA ASN A 338 -11.25 -25.06 15.55
C ASN A 338 -11.61 -23.98 14.53
N LEU A 339 -11.43 -24.26 13.23
CA LEU A 339 -11.84 -23.36 12.15
C LEU A 339 -13.36 -23.19 12.10
N GLN A 340 -14.14 -24.27 12.22
CA GLN A 340 -15.60 -24.21 12.21
C GLN A 340 -16.16 -23.38 13.37
N ASN A 341 -15.56 -23.50 14.56
CA ASN A 341 -15.90 -22.65 15.70
C ASN A 341 -15.51 -21.19 15.45
N HIS A 342 -14.29 -20.91 14.97
CA HIS A 342 -13.87 -19.55 14.61
C HIS A 342 -14.79 -18.89 13.54
N VAL A 343 -15.27 -19.67 12.56
CA VAL A 343 -16.29 -19.24 11.59
C VAL A 343 -17.59 -18.86 12.29
N LYS A 344 -18.09 -19.67 13.22
CA LYS A 344 -19.35 -19.41 13.95
C LYS A 344 -19.27 -18.26 14.95
N ASP A 345 -18.14 -18.10 15.65
CA ASP A 345 -18.02 -17.22 16.82
C ASP A 345 -17.43 -15.84 16.51
N VAL A 346 -16.63 -15.74 15.43
CA VAL A 346 -15.82 -14.57 15.09
C VAL A 346 -16.00 -14.13 13.64
N LEU A 347 -15.63 -14.98 12.68
CA LEU A 347 -15.45 -14.56 11.28
C LEU A 347 -16.79 -14.36 10.57
N GLY A 348 -17.67 -15.35 10.60
CA GLY A 348 -19.03 -15.29 10.02
C GLY A 348 -19.88 -14.16 10.59
N PRO A 349 -20.04 -14.03 11.92
CA PRO A 349 -20.79 -12.92 12.53
C PRO A 349 -20.23 -11.53 12.21
N THR A 350 -18.91 -11.41 12.00
CA THR A 350 -18.27 -10.17 11.53
C THR A 350 -18.68 -9.88 10.09
N ILE A 351 -18.49 -10.84 9.18
CA ILE A 351 -18.82 -10.70 7.75
C ILE A 351 -20.29 -10.37 7.54
N LYS A 352 -21.19 -11.05 8.26
CA LYS A 352 -22.64 -10.85 8.17
C LYS A 352 -23.07 -9.41 8.44
N ARG A 353 -22.31 -8.64 9.24
CA ARG A 353 -22.56 -7.20 9.44
C ARG A 353 -22.32 -6.42 8.16
N PHE A 354 -21.23 -6.67 7.46
CA PHE A 354 -20.87 -5.92 6.25
C PHE A 354 -21.71 -6.32 5.04
N THR A 355 -22.06 -7.62 4.91
CA THR A 355 -22.93 -8.10 3.83
C THR A 355 -24.40 -7.66 3.98
N THR A 356 -24.89 -7.38 5.20
CA THR A 356 -26.29 -6.94 5.43
C THR A 356 -26.44 -5.43 5.65
N THR A 357 -25.53 -4.78 6.38
CA THR A 357 -25.65 -3.35 6.72
C THR A 357 -25.40 -2.43 5.52
N HIS A 358 -24.61 -2.84 4.52
CA HIS A 358 -24.49 -2.08 3.27
C HIS A 358 -25.85 -1.93 2.56
N SER A 359 -26.56 -3.06 2.38
CA SER A 359 -27.89 -3.08 1.75
C SER A 359 -28.91 -2.19 2.47
N ALA A 360 -28.90 -2.19 3.81
CA ALA A 360 -29.81 -1.37 4.61
C ALA A 360 -29.50 0.14 4.49
N ASN A 361 -28.22 0.53 4.57
CA ASN A 361 -27.80 1.93 4.47
C ASN A 361 -27.97 2.51 3.05
N GLN A 362 -27.90 1.69 2.00
CA GLN A 362 -28.19 2.11 0.63
C GLN A 362 -29.68 2.33 0.38
N LEU A 363 -30.58 1.53 0.97
CA LEU A 363 -32.02 1.72 0.84
C LEU A 363 -32.46 3.11 1.37
N MET A 364 -31.91 3.55 2.50
CA MET A 364 -32.17 4.88 3.07
C MET A 364 -31.64 6.03 2.20
N ARG A 365 -30.49 5.84 1.52
CA ARG A 365 -29.97 6.83 0.56
C ARG A 365 -30.88 6.96 -0.67
N PHE A 366 -31.38 5.83 -1.19
CA PHE A 366 -32.30 5.80 -2.32
C PHE A 366 -33.62 6.54 -2.02
N VAL A 367 -34.26 6.26 -0.88
CA VAL A 367 -35.50 6.93 -0.45
C VAL A 367 -35.31 8.44 -0.35
N ASN A 368 -34.23 8.90 0.28
CA ASN A 368 -33.95 10.34 0.44
C ASN A 368 -33.70 11.05 -0.90
N SER A 369 -33.07 10.39 -1.87
CA SER A 369 -32.82 10.96 -3.21
C SER A 369 -34.13 11.16 -4.01
N VAL A 370 -35.03 10.17 -3.95
CA VAL A 370 -36.36 10.24 -4.60
C VAL A 370 -37.22 11.34 -3.98
N GLU A 371 -37.21 11.49 -2.65
CA GLU A 371 -37.98 12.58 -2.01
C GLU A 371 -37.45 13.96 -2.39
N PHE A 372 -36.13 14.10 -2.60
CA PHE A 372 -35.49 15.35 -3.02
C PHE A 372 -35.86 15.73 -4.46
N THR A 373 -35.87 14.78 -5.40
CA THR A 373 -36.28 15.04 -6.80
C THR A 373 -37.75 15.44 -6.90
N VAL A 374 -38.64 14.79 -6.15
CA VAL A 374 -40.07 15.17 -6.08
C VAL A 374 -40.25 16.60 -5.55
N ARG A 375 -39.47 17.02 -4.55
CA ARG A 375 -39.50 18.40 -4.03
C ARG A 375 -39.03 19.43 -5.06
N ILE A 376 -37.99 19.14 -5.84
CA ILE A 376 -37.45 20.04 -6.90
C ILE A 376 -38.49 20.29 -8.00
N MET A 377 -39.19 19.25 -8.46
CA MET A 377 -40.25 19.41 -9.46
C MET A 377 -41.41 20.29 -8.95
N GLY A 378 -41.65 20.29 -7.63
CA GLY A 378 -42.64 21.14 -6.98
C GLY A 378 -42.26 22.63 -6.91
N THR A 379 -40.97 22.97 -6.75
CA THR A 379 -40.50 24.37 -6.66
C THR A 379 -40.33 25.04 -8.01
N ILE A 380 -39.84 24.32 -9.03
CA ILE A 380 -39.68 24.85 -10.41
C ILE A 380 -41.02 25.42 -10.91
N ARG A 381 -42.13 24.70 -10.67
CA ARG A 381 -43.49 25.10 -11.08
C ARG A 381 -44.02 26.38 -10.40
N ARG A 382 -43.36 26.88 -9.35
CA ARG A 382 -43.71 28.15 -8.66
C ARG A 382 -42.84 29.34 -9.10
N LEU A 383 -41.60 29.10 -9.54
CA LEU A 383 -40.63 30.16 -9.85
C LEU A 383 -40.85 30.82 -11.23
N SER A 384 -41.49 30.13 -12.18
CA SER A 384 -41.79 30.69 -13.51
C SER A 384 -42.75 31.89 -13.48
N ALA A 385 -43.50 32.10 -12.40
CA ALA A 385 -44.49 33.17 -12.29
C ALA A 385 -43.91 34.51 -11.80
N THR A 386 -42.79 34.50 -11.06
CA THR A 386 -42.23 35.71 -10.42
C THR A 386 -41.13 36.39 -11.24
N MET A 387 -40.47 35.66 -12.14
CA MET A 387 -39.33 36.16 -12.94
C MET A 387 -39.69 37.35 -13.86
N LEU A 388 -40.95 37.45 -14.29
CA LEU A 388 -41.44 38.46 -15.24
C LEU A 388 -41.65 39.86 -14.65
N LEU A 389 -41.62 40.02 -13.32
CA LEU A 389 -41.93 41.27 -12.61
C LEU A 389 -40.70 42.06 -12.13
N LEU A 390 -39.48 41.50 -12.23
CA LEU A 390 -38.26 42.06 -11.62
C LEU A 390 -37.25 42.66 -12.61
N MET A 391 -37.57 42.72 -13.90
CA MET A 391 -36.70 43.32 -14.94
C MET A 391 -36.81 44.86 -15.04
N MET A 392 -37.39 45.52 -14.04
CA MET A 392 -37.58 46.98 -13.99
C MET A 392 -37.20 47.53 -12.60
N HIS A 393 -35.91 47.83 -12.42
CA HIS A 393 -35.30 48.87 -11.56
C HIS A 393 -33.87 48.47 -11.18
N SER A 394 -32.89 49.26 -11.62
CA SER A 394 -31.46 48.99 -11.47
C SER A 394 -30.76 50.07 -10.63
N THR A 395 -30.09 49.67 -9.56
CA THR A 395 -28.93 50.38 -8.97
C THR A 395 -28.02 49.38 -8.26
N SER A 396 -26.70 49.56 -8.38
CA SER A 396 -25.71 48.70 -7.71
C SER A 396 -25.70 48.89 -6.19
N LEU A 397 -25.42 47.78 -5.50
CA LEU A 397 -24.97 47.76 -4.11
C LEU A 397 -23.91 46.64 -4.00
N ASP A 398 -22.63 47.01 -4.12
CA ASP A 398 -21.51 46.09 -3.93
C ASP A 398 -21.37 45.71 -2.45
N ALA A 399 -22.12 44.69 -2.05
CA ALA A 399 -22.00 44.07 -0.74
C ALA A 399 -20.77 43.15 -0.69
N HIS A 400 -19.58 43.74 -0.50
CA HIS A 400 -18.34 42.99 -0.28
C HIS A 400 -18.48 42.09 0.97
N ARG A 401 -18.80 40.81 0.74
CA ARG A 401 -18.85 39.79 1.81
C ARG A 401 -17.44 39.27 2.05
N GLU A 402 -16.74 39.88 3.00
CA GLU A 402 -15.49 39.31 3.52
C GLU A 402 -15.75 37.93 4.14
N HIS A 403 -15.13 36.88 3.60
CA HIS A 403 -15.12 35.57 4.24
C HIS A 403 -14.20 35.61 5.46
N LYS A 404 -14.78 35.57 6.66
CA LYS A 404 -14.07 35.62 7.96
C LYS A 404 -13.27 34.35 8.26
N VAL A 405 -12.23 34.08 7.49
CA VAL A 405 -11.28 32.96 7.68
C VAL A 405 -9.83 33.45 7.82
N HIS A 406 -9.50 34.66 7.36
CA HIS A 406 -8.15 35.24 7.40
C HIS A 406 -7.59 35.57 8.81
N ASN A 407 -8.32 35.27 9.89
CA ASN A 407 -7.89 35.52 11.28
C ASN A 407 -8.22 34.35 12.23
N ILE A 408 -8.08 33.09 11.77
CA ILE A 408 -8.03 31.95 12.70
C ILE A 408 -6.67 31.95 13.40
N VAL A 409 -6.62 32.51 14.61
CA VAL A 409 -5.43 32.51 15.45
C VAL A 409 -5.18 31.11 16.01
N LEU A 410 -4.50 30.28 15.22
CA LEU A 410 -4.00 28.97 15.65
C LEU A 410 -2.84 29.18 16.61
N TYR A 411 -3.13 29.07 17.91
CA TYR A 411 -2.26 29.38 19.06
C TYR A 411 -1.95 30.89 19.21
N PRO A 412 -2.59 31.62 20.16
CA PRO A 412 -2.29 33.03 20.36
C PRO A 412 -0.84 33.28 20.80
N ASP A 413 -0.24 32.33 21.52
CA ASP A 413 1.12 32.41 22.07
C ASP A 413 2.21 31.88 21.12
N LYS A 414 1.88 31.55 19.86
CA LYS A 414 2.85 31.03 18.88
C LYS A 414 2.62 31.65 17.51
N HIS A 415 3.70 32.07 16.87
CA HIS A 415 3.66 32.65 15.52
C HIS A 415 4.42 31.75 14.54
N SER A 416 4.00 31.76 13.28
CA SER A 416 4.80 31.18 12.21
C SER A 416 6.11 31.97 12.08
N TRP A 417 7.22 31.28 11.87
CA TRP A 417 8.51 31.91 11.64
C TRP A 417 9.31 31.12 10.61
N CYS A 418 10.08 31.85 9.81
CA CYS A 418 10.98 31.30 8.80
C CYS A 418 12.19 32.24 8.72
N LYS A 419 13.40 31.69 8.66
CA LYS A 419 14.64 32.48 8.63
C LYS A 419 15.71 31.83 7.76
N THR A 420 16.58 32.65 7.21
CA THR A 420 17.88 32.23 6.68
C THR A 420 18.77 31.70 7.81
N THR A 421 19.49 30.62 7.55
CA THR A 421 20.54 30.08 8.43
C THR A 421 21.77 29.80 7.56
N PRO A 422 22.96 30.37 7.86
CA PRO A 422 24.14 30.24 7.00
C PRO A 422 24.70 28.81 7.02
N ILE A 423 25.19 28.35 5.86
CA ILE A 423 25.79 27.03 5.64
C ILE A 423 26.99 27.15 4.70
N LYS A 424 27.95 26.23 4.84
CA LYS A 424 28.94 25.92 3.79
C LYS A 424 28.34 24.88 2.86
N GLN A 425 28.17 25.23 1.59
CA GLN A 425 27.71 24.32 0.54
C GLN A 425 28.92 23.85 -0.27
N VAL A 426 29.17 22.54 -0.31
CA VAL A 426 30.17 21.95 -1.20
C VAL A 426 29.57 21.80 -2.60
N VAL A 427 30.28 22.30 -3.61
CA VAL A 427 29.89 22.28 -5.02
C VAL A 427 30.84 21.36 -5.77
N THR A 428 30.32 20.23 -6.27
CA THR A 428 31.10 19.16 -6.90
C THR A 428 30.62 18.81 -8.31
N TRP A 429 31.48 18.14 -9.09
CA TRP A 429 31.14 17.47 -10.36
C TRP A 429 32.16 16.35 -10.64
N PRO A 430 31.80 15.26 -11.34
CA PRO A 430 32.74 14.20 -11.70
C PRO A 430 33.98 14.72 -12.45
N GLN A 431 35.16 14.22 -12.08
CA GLN A 431 36.47 14.65 -12.61
C GLN A 431 36.83 16.13 -12.40
N CYS A 432 36.17 16.84 -11.47
CA CYS A 432 36.49 18.23 -11.11
C CYS A 432 36.89 18.41 -9.64
N SER A 433 37.60 19.50 -9.35
CA SER A 433 37.81 20.00 -8.00
C SER A 433 36.47 20.34 -7.33
N SER A 434 36.38 20.08 -6.03
CA SER A 434 35.28 20.57 -5.19
C SER A 434 35.58 22.00 -4.74
N GLN A 435 34.54 22.84 -4.66
CA GLN A 435 34.65 24.19 -4.09
C GLN A 435 33.60 24.38 -3.00
N GLU A 436 33.99 24.94 -1.86
CA GLU A 436 33.06 25.34 -0.80
C GLU A 436 32.60 26.78 -1.02
N LEU A 437 31.30 27.02 -0.81
CA LEU A 437 30.69 28.33 -0.99
C LEU A 437 29.72 28.64 0.16
N ASP A 438 29.71 29.89 0.63
CA ASP A 438 28.77 30.38 1.64
C ASP A 438 27.38 30.58 1.03
N ASN A 439 26.39 29.86 1.56
CA ASN A 439 24.98 29.96 1.19
C ASN A 439 24.12 30.02 2.46
N ASN A 440 22.81 30.20 2.32
CA ASN A 440 21.84 30.04 3.40
C ASN A 440 20.89 28.88 3.11
N VAL A 441 20.31 28.32 4.16
CA VAL A 441 19.15 27.41 4.09
C VAL A 441 17.99 28.03 4.86
N CYS A 442 16.76 27.80 4.38
CA CYS A 442 15.55 28.25 5.04
C CYS A 442 15.16 27.27 6.15
N VAL A 443 15.03 27.78 7.39
CA VAL A 443 14.64 27.00 8.57
C VAL A 443 13.48 27.71 9.26
N GLY A 444 12.42 26.98 9.58
CA GLY A 444 11.21 27.58 10.15
C GLY A 444 10.10 26.60 10.47
N ALA A 445 9.06 27.14 11.12
CA ALA A 445 7.79 26.48 11.35
C ALA A 445 6.66 27.40 10.84
N CYS A 446 5.97 26.96 9.80
CA CYS A 446 4.85 27.69 9.18
C CYS A 446 3.54 26.93 9.42
N PHE A 447 2.46 27.64 9.73
CA PHE A 447 1.17 27.02 9.99
C PHE A 447 0.42 26.69 8.70
N SER A 448 0.07 25.42 8.55
CA SER A 448 -0.81 24.91 7.50
C SER A 448 -2.11 24.40 8.13
N TYR A 449 -3.25 24.67 7.52
CA TYR A 449 -4.56 24.25 8.00
C TYR A 449 -5.53 23.89 6.87
N MET A 450 -6.47 23.00 7.18
CA MET A 450 -7.48 22.53 6.24
C MET A 450 -8.87 22.88 6.76
N VAL A 451 -9.58 23.74 6.03
CA VAL A 451 -11.02 23.97 6.25
C VAL A 451 -11.76 22.74 5.71
N PRO A 452 -12.63 22.06 6.50
CA PRO A 452 -13.46 20.97 5.98
C PRO A 452 -14.39 21.47 4.88
N HIS A 453 -14.63 20.65 3.86
CA HIS A 453 -15.59 20.98 2.81
C HIS A 453 -17.01 20.60 3.25
N SER A 454 -18.01 21.14 2.55
CA SER A 454 -19.43 20.89 2.81
C SER A 454 -20.19 20.80 1.49
N GLU A 455 -21.00 19.76 1.36
CA GLU A 455 -21.83 19.51 0.18
C GLU A 455 -23.32 19.54 0.56
N PRO A 456 -24.19 20.15 -0.28
CA PRO A 456 -23.85 20.97 -1.44
C PRO A 456 -23.23 22.31 -1.01
N SER A 457 -22.14 22.71 -1.66
CA SER A 457 -21.42 23.96 -1.36
C SER A 457 -22.16 25.18 -1.91
N ALA A 458 -22.12 26.32 -1.22
CA ALA A 458 -22.59 27.56 -1.81
C ALA A 458 -21.56 28.12 -2.81
N PRO A 459 -21.99 28.91 -3.82
CA PRO A 459 -21.07 29.61 -4.71
C PRO A 459 -20.12 30.53 -3.93
N GLY A 460 -18.86 30.11 -3.78
CA GLY A 460 -17.84 30.81 -2.99
C GLY A 460 -17.14 29.94 -1.92
N ASP A 461 -17.71 28.81 -1.51
CA ASP A 461 -17.19 27.98 -0.40
C ASP A 461 -15.96 27.11 -0.76
N LEU A 462 -15.38 27.29 -1.95
CA LEU A 462 -14.27 26.49 -2.48
C LEU A 462 -12.89 26.93 -1.93
N ILE A 463 -12.76 26.93 -0.60
CA ILE A 463 -11.52 27.22 0.11
C ILE A 463 -10.55 26.04 -0.07
N ARG A 464 -9.49 26.26 -0.85
CA ARG A 464 -8.40 25.28 -1.05
C ARG A 464 -7.62 25.03 0.26
N PRO A 465 -6.92 23.88 0.40
CA PRO A 465 -6.06 23.63 1.55
C PRO A 465 -5.03 24.74 1.76
N TYR A 466 -5.01 25.38 2.93
CA TYR A 466 -4.01 26.40 3.25
C TYR A 466 -2.73 25.69 3.70
N CYS A 467 -1.78 25.56 2.78
CA CYS A 467 -0.46 25.00 3.07
C CYS A 467 0.59 26.09 2.90
N ASP A 468 1.30 26.42 3.99
CA ASP A 468 2.50 27.26 4.00
C ASP A 468 3.71 26.45 4.45
N SER A 469 4.86 26.72 3.82
CA SER A 469 6.14 26.12 4.15
C SER A 469 7.25 27.19 4.13
N CYS A 470 8.32 26.95 4.87
CA CYS A 470 9.46 27.88 4.93
C CYS A 470 10.34 27.70 3.68
N GLN A 471 10.24 28.62 2.73
CA GLN A 471 10.91 28.56 1.43
C GLN A 471 11.76 29.82 1.18
N PRO A 472 12.69 29.81 0.21
CA PRO A 472 13.37 31.02 -0.24
C PRO A 472 12.36 32.05 -0.75
N LEU A 473 12.37 33.25 -0.16
CA LEU A 473 11.62 34.39 -0.67
C LEU A 473 12.45 35.09 -1.76
N ASP A 474 13.73 35.30 -1.48
CA ASP A 474 14.68 35.95 -2.38
C ASP A 474 15.92 35.05 -2.57
N SER A 475 16.44 35.01 -3.80
CA SER A 475 17.68 34.31 -4.12
C SER A 475 18.35 34.88 -5.37
N VAL A 476 19.67 34.72 -5.48
CA VAL A 476 20.47 35.13 -6.63
C VAL A 476 21.27 33.95 -7.18
N TRP A 477 21.50 33.91 -8.49
CA TRP A 477 22.30 32.84 -9.11
C TRP A 477 23.77 33.24 -9.18
N HIS A 478 24.62 32.51 -8.46
CA HIS A 478 26.08 32.63 -8.53
C HIS A 478 26.64 31.56 -9.48
N THR A 479 27.68 31.87 -10.26
CA THR A 479 28.29 30.91 -11.20
C THR A 479 29.65 30.47 -10.68
N VAL A 480 29.73 29.23 -10.21
CA VAL A 480 30.95 28.61 -9.69
C VAL A 480 31.69 27.97 -10.86
N THR A 481 33.00 28.22 -10.99
CA THR A 481 33.83 27.58 -12.04
C THR A 481 34.71 26.53 -11.39
N LEU A 482 34.48 25.26 -11.71
CA LEU A 482 35.24 24.12 -11.20
C LEU A 482 36.37 23.77 -12.18
N ASP A 483 37.51 23.35 -11.64
CA ASP A 483 38.67 22.90 -12.42
C ASP A 483 38.55 21.40 -12.67
N CYS A 484 38.40 21.01 -13.92
CA CYS A 484 38.10 19.66 -14.36
C CYS A 484 39.22 19.06 -15.20
N LYS A 485 39.09 17.75 -15.47
CA LYS A 485 39.93 17.06 -16.44
C LYS A 485 39.09 16.31 -17.46
N ASP A 486 39.53 16.33 -18.72
CA ASP A 486 38.92 15.54 -19.78
C ASP A 486 39.36 14.07 -19.74
N GLU A 487 38.84 13.25 -20.66
CA GLU A 487 39.19 11.82 -20.78
C GLU A 487 40.65 11.57 -21.18
N GLN A 488 41.38 12.61 -21.60
CA GLN A 488 42.81 12.60 -21.90
C GLN A 488 43.64 13.26 -20.78
N ASN A 489 43.02 13.60 -19.64
CA ASN A 489 43.60 14.21 -18.44
C ASN A 489 44.18 15.63 -18.66
N ASN A 490 43.73 16.35 -19.69
CA ASN A 490 44.01 17.79 -19.88
C ASN A 490 43.14 18.66 -18.96
N PRO A 491 43.61 19.85 -18.53
CA PRO A 491 42.81 20.77 -17.72
C PRO A 491 41.71 21.45 -18.56
N VAL A 492 40.47 21.36 -18.08
CA VAL A 492 39.26 21.99 -18.67
C VAL A 492 38.48 22.64 -17.53
N THR A 493 37.79 23.76 -17.75
CA THR A 493 36.94 24.38 -16.72
C THR A 493 35.45 24.17 -17.00
N MET A 494 34.65 24.02 -15.95
CA MET A 494 33.19 23.85 -16.06
C MET A 494 32.45 24.83 -15.15
N GLN A 495 31.43 25.50 -15.70
CA GLN A 495 30.64 26.50 -14.99
C GLN A 495 29.31 25.94 -14.49
N LYS A 496 29.09 25.97 -13.17
CA LYS A 496 27.90 25.48 -12.49
C LYS A 496 27.17 26.63 -11.79
N LYS A 497 25.92 26.86 -12.18
CA LYS A 497 25.06 27.86 -11.52
C LYS A 497 24.52 27.30 -10.20
N VAL A 498 24.68 28.06 -9.12
CA VAL A 498 24.25 27.73 -7.75
C VAL A 498 23.31 28.81 -7.26
N GLN A 499 22.15 28.41 -6.72
CA GLN A 499 21.17 29.33 -6.17
C GLN A 499 21.58 29.75 -4.76
N ILE A 500 21.90 31.03 -4.57
CA ILE A 500 22.26 31.60 -3.28
C ILE A 500 21.01 32.20 -2.65
N ILE A 501 20.57 31.63 -1.53
CA ILE A 501 19.38 32.08 -0.81
C ILE A 501 19.75 33.32 0.01
N THR A 502 19.05 34.43 -0.21
CA THR A 502 19.28 35.69 0.50
C THR A 502 18.21 35.98 1.55
N ASN A 503 16.99 35.46 1.36
CA ASN A 503 15.87 35.66 2.27
C ASN A 503 14.92 34.45 2.27
N CYS A 504 14.16 34.26 3.34
CA CYS A 504 13.26 33.12 3.52
C CYS A 504 11.92 33.57 4.14
N SER A 505 10.80 33.02 3.67
CA SER A 505 9.48 33.31 4.23
C SER A 505 8.60 32.06 4.28
N CYS A 506 7.58 32.10 5.14
CA CYS A 506 6.43 31.22 4.99
C CYS A 506 5.70 31.62 3.71
N SER A 507 5.50 30.65 2.82
CA SER A 507 4.87 30.84 1.52
C SER A 507 4.17 29.56 1.06
N SER A 508 3.18 29.72 0.17
CA SER A 508 2.27 28.63 -0.13
C SER A 508 2.95 27.48 -0.87
N CYS A 509 2.66 26.25 -0.44
CA CYS A 509 3.34 25.02 -0.85
C CYS A 509 3.28 24.66 -2.35
N MET A 510 2.65 25.48 -3.21
CA MET A 510 2.42 25.18 -4.63
C MET A 510 2.64 26.35 -5.62
N GLU A 511 3.24 27.49 -5.22
CA GLU A 511 3.43 28.65 -6.14
C GLU A 511 4.83 28.76 -6.79
N THR A 512 5.63 27.69 -6.77
CA THR A 512 6.96 27.64 -7.44
C THR A 512 6.88 27.58 -8.98
N SER A 513 5.70 27.68 -9.58
CA SER A 513 5.46 27.66 -11.03
C SER A 513 5.57 29.05 -11.71
N LYS A 514 5.87 30.12 -10.96
CA LYS A 514 6.04 31.49 -11.51
C LYS A 514 7.49 31.89 -11.87
N ILE A 515 8.48 31.01 -11.66
CA ILE A 515 9.80 31.15 -12.30
C ILE A 515 9.81 30.24 -13.53
N LYS A 516 9.56 30.82 -14.71
CA LYS A 516 9.77 30.12 -15.98
C LYS A 516 11.27 29.81 -16.15
N PRO A 517 11.67 28.56 -16.39
CA PRO A 517 12.85 28.30 -17.20
C PRO A 517 12.60 28.90 -18.59
N ASP A 518 13.58 29.62 -19.17
CA ASP A 518 13.50 29.96 -20.58
C ASP A 518 13.84 28.71 -21.42
N TYR A 519 12.79 27.98 -21.78
CA TYR A 519 12.90 26.77 -22.60
C TYR A 519 13.46 27.05 -24.02
N ASN A 520 13.41 28.29 -24.51
CA ASN A 520 13.91 28.62 -25.84
C ASN A 520 15.45 28.52 -25.92
N THR A 521 16.14 29.11 -24.94
CA THR A 521 17.61 29.02 -24.84
C THR A 521 18.09 27.56 -24.67
N LEU A 522 17.33 26.73 -23.93
CA LEU A 522 17.70 25.32 -23.75
C LEU A 522 17.48 24.49 -25.03
N LEU A 523 16.41 24.74 -25.80
CA LEU A 523 16.18 24.05 -27.07
C LEU A 523 17.29 24.37 -28.09
N GLN A 524 17.72 25.63 -28.21
CA GLN A 524 18.78 26.00 -29.15
C GLN A 524 20.12 25.28 -28.84
N SER A 525 20.44 25.08 -27.56
CA SER A 525 21.63 24.31 -27.15
C SER A 525 21.57 22.80 -27.42
N LEU A 526 20.41 22.28 -27.85
CA LEU A 526 20.17 20.86 -28.15
C LEU A 526 19.93 20.59 -29.64
N THR A 527 20.01 21.61 -30.51
CA THR A 527 19.69 21.49 -31.95
C THR A 527 20.86 21.54 -32.91
N GLU A 528 22.10 21.80 -32.46
CA GLU A 528 23.25 22.02 -33.37
C GLU A 528 24.29 20.89 -33.48
N GLU A 529 24.18 19.78 -32.73
CA GLU A 529 25.02 18.60 -32.98
C GLU A 529 24.24 17.39 -33.54
N ASN A 530 24.56 17.10 -34.80
CA ASN A 530 24.36 15.83 -35.50
C ASN A 530 22.92 15.40 -35.81
N LEU A 531 22.39 15.98 -36.90
CA LEU A 531 21.57 15.19 -37.82
C LEU A 531 22.36 13.96 -38.30
N ASP A 532 21.73 12.79 -38.28
CA ASP A 532 21.72 11.97 -39.49
C ASP A 532 20.31 11.40 -39.75
N LYS A 533 20.05 11.01 -40.99
CA LYS A 533 18.69 10.86 -41.53
C LYS A 533 18.11 9.48 -41.21
N ASN A 534 16.83 9.45 -40.80
CA ASN A 534 15.74 8.80 -41.56
C ASN A 534 14.37 8.86 -40.85
N VAL A 535 13.30 8.76 -41.65
CA VAL A 535 11.87 8.53 -41.29
C VAL A 535 11.07 9.67 -40.62
N ASN A 536 10.45 10.48 -41.49
CA ASN A 536 9.05 10.94 -41.54
C ASN A 536 8.22 11.21 -40.25
N VAL A 537 7.67 12.43 -40.25
CA VAL A 537 6.69 13.05 -39.33
C VAL A 537 5.32 12.36 -39.30
N ALA A 538 4.65 12.40 -38.14
CA ALA A 538 3.18 12.55 -38.00
C ALA A 538 2.85 13.42 -36.77
N HIS A 539 1.80 14.24 -36.83
CA HIS A 539 1.33 15.10 -35.72
C HIS A 539 0.29 14.39 -34.84
N GLU A 540 0.17 14.78 -33.56
CA GLU A 540 -0.93 15.65 -33.05
C GLU A 540 -0.76 15.97 -31.54
N THR A 541 -1.55 16.91 -31.01
CA THR A 541 -1.34 17.55 -29.69
C THR A 541 -2.37 17.13 -28.63
N PRO A 542 -1.96 16.90 -27.36
CA PRO A 542 -2.87 16.71 -26.24
C PRO A 542 -3.24 18.04 -25.55
N ASP A 543 -4.37 18.08 -24.82
CA ASP A 543 -4.77 19.27 -24.04
C ASP A 543 -5.61 18.92 -22.78
N LEU A 544 -5.47 19.74 -21.73
CA LEU A 544 -6.26 19.87 -20.47
C LEU A 544 -6.59 18.60 -19.62
N LEU A 545 -6.23 18.42 -18.33
CA LEU A 545 -6.24 19.22 -17.08
C LEU A 545 -7.45 18.96 -16.13
N LEU A 546 -7.14 18.36 -14.96
CA LEU A 546 -7.64 18.61 -13.57
C LEU A 546 -9.01 18.07 -13.06
N ASP A 547 -8.95 17.14 -12.07
CA ASP A 547 -9.04 17.37 -10.59
C ASP A 547 -10.12 18.32 -9.95
N PRO A 548 -10.48 18.17 -8.64
CA PRO A 548 -10.88 16.99 -7.82
C PRO A 548 -11.94 17.38 -6.70
N ASN A 549 -11.83 16.84 -5.45
CA ASN A 549 -12.35 17.33 -4.12
C ASN A 549 -13.77 16.91 -3.62
N LEU A 550 -14.13 16.80 -2.30
CA LEU A 550 -13.38 16.84 -1.00
C LEU A 550 -14.12 16.24 0.27
N ASN A 551 -13.33 15.78 1.27
CA ASN A 551 -13.48 15.69 2.76
C ASN A 551 -14.71 16.30 3.53
N SER A 552 -15.09 15.96 4.80
CA SER A 552 -14.71 14.93 5.83
C SER A 552 -15.43 15.14 7.21
N LYS A 553 -15.25 14.22 8.21
CA LYS A 553 -15.37 14.39 9.71
C LYS A 553 -16.81 14.52 10.30
N ASN A 554 -17.16 14.39 11.61
CA ASN A 554 -16.55 14.19 12.98
C ASN A 554 -17.69 13.69 13.99
N THR A 555 -17.67 13.46 15.33
CA THR A 555 -16.74 13.51 16.52
C THR A 555 -17.32 12.82 17.82
N THR A 556 -16.58 11.89 18.46
CA THR A 556 -16.30 11.72 19.94
C THR A 556 -17.34 11.42 21.07
N ARG A 557 -16.80 10.93 22.23
CA ARG A 557 -17.27 10.84 23.67
C ARG A 557 -18.02 9.58 24.13
N ASP A 558 -17.88 9.04 25.37
CA ASP A 558 -16.94 9.26 26.51
C ASP A 558 -16.97 8.02 27.48
N GLY A 559 -16.12 7.98 28.53
CA GLY A 559 -16.35 7.18 29.76
C GLY A 559 -15.41 5.99 30.08
N ALA A 560 -15.19 5.70 31.38
CA ALA A 560 -14.29 4.65 31.87
C ALA A 560 -14.70 4.04 33.23
N GLN A 561 -14.53 2.71 33.41
CA GLN A 561 -14.64 1.99 34.70
C GLN A 561 -14.04 0.56 34.59
N THR A 562 -12.86 0.30 35.16
CA THR A 562 -12.37 -1.05 35.58
C THR A 562 -11.05 -0.90 36.37
N ASN A 563 -11.05 -1.13 37.68
CA ASN A 563 -9.79 -1.23 38.46
C ASN A 563 -9.84 -2.14 39.71
N GLU A 564 -10.95 -2.86 39.91
CA GLU A 564 -11.24 -3.56 41.18
C GLU A 564 -10.89 -5.06 41.14
N PHE A 565 -10.94 -5.67 39.95
CA PHE A 565 -10.74 -7.12 39.75
C PHE A 565 -9.32 -7.62 40.10
N LEU A 566 -8.28 -6.84 39.78
CA LEU A 566 -6.89 -7.27 40.01
C LEU A 566 -6.54 -7.45 41.49
N HIS A 567 -7.24 -6.77 42.40
CA HIS A 567 -6.97 -6.85 43.83
C HIS A 567 -7.48 -8.16 44.46
N LEU A 568 -8.50 -8.79 43.86
CA LEU A 568 -8.98 -10.10 44.29
C LEU A 568 -7.97 -11.21 43.96
N PHE A 569 -7.46 -11.20 42.72
CA PHE A 569 -6.61 -12.28 42.20
C PHE A 569 -5.29 -12.45 42.97
N LYS A 570 -4.70 -11.34 43.44
CA LYS A 570 -3.47 -11.38 44.25
C LYS A 570 -3.70 -12.01 45.63
N LYS A 571 -4.88 -11.83 46.22
CA LYS A 571 -5.21 -12.32 47.57
C LYS A 571 -5.31 -13.85 47.64
N LEU A 572 -5.67 -14.50 46.53
CA LEU A 572 -5.76 -15.96 46.39
C LEU A 572 -4.40 -16.68 46.27
N LYS A 573 -3.31 -15.95 45.96
CA LYS A 573 -1.99 -16.55 45.75
C LYS A 573 -1.23 -16.81 47.06
N ASP A 574 -1.43 -15.93 48.05
CA ASP A 574 -0.50 -15.80 49.18
C ASP A 574 -1.00 -16.50 50.47
N SER A 575 -2.20 -17.09 50.46
CA SER A 575 -2.79 -17.81 51.60
C SER A 575 -2.39 -19.28 51.65
N GLN A 576 -1.26 -19.59 52.30
CA GLN A 576 -1.00 -20.98 52.74
C GLN A 576 -1.97 -21.38 53.86
N LYS A 577 -2.56 -22.57 53.73
CA LYS A 577 -3.71 -23.10 54.49
C LYS A 577 -5.03 -22.39 54.16
N LEU A 578 -5.82 -23.01 53.28
CA LEU A 578 -7.26 -23.08 53.48
C LEU A 578 -7.57 -24.42 54.17
N ASP A 579 -8.40 -24.37 55.20
CA ASP A 579 -9.10 -25.51 55.79
C ASP A 579 -10.51 -25.64 55.18
N GLU A 580 -11.19 -26.76 55.44
CA GLU A 580 -12.44 -27.13 54.75
C GLU A 580 -13.60 -26.15 55.03
N ALA A 581 -13.50 -25.33 56.08
CA ALA A 581 -14.45 -24.26 56.35
C ALA A 581 -14.37 -23.13 55.30
N GLY A 582 -13.16 -22.68 54.93
CA GLY A 582 -12.96 -21.54 54.03
C GLY A 582 -13.37 -21.79 52.58
N VAL A 583 -13.42 -23.04 52.14
CA VAL A 583 -13.87 -23.41 50.78
C VAL A 583 -15.40 -23.32 50.65
N LYS A 584 -16.14 -23.63 51.72
CA LYS A 584 -17.62 -23.68 51.71
C LYS A 584 -18.31 -22.31 51.65
N GLU A 585 -17.58 -21.22 51.85
CA GLU A 585 -18.11 -19.85 51.69
C GLU A 585 -17.86 -19.26 50.28
N LEU A 586 -16.94 -19.85 49.49
CA LEU A 586 -16.69 -19.43 48.10
C LEU A 586 -17.56 -20.15 47.06
N PHE A 587 -18.06 -21.36 47.37
CA PHE A 587 -18.76 -22.23 46.42
C PHE A 587 -20.16 -22.61 46.92
N SER A 588 -21.13 -21.74 46.67
CA SER A 588 -22.53 -21.91 47.06
C SER A 588 -23.41 -22.58 46.00
N GLN A 589 -22.96 -23.70 45.43
CA GLN A 589 -23.84 -24.73 44.84
C GLN A 589 -23.12 -26.09 44.68
N GLU A 590 -23.91 -27.15 44.50
CA GLU A 590 -23.53 -28.55 44.78
C GLU A 590 -22.79 -29.24 43.63
N GLU A 591 -21.45 -29.17 43.61
CA GLU A 591 -20.61 -30.20 43.00
C GLU A 591 -19.48 -30.63 43.97
N GLU A 592 -19.30 -31.94 44.15
CA GLU A 592 -18.36 -32.50 45.13
C GLU A 592 -16.93 -32.53 44.55
N VAL A 593 -16.16 -31.49 44.83
CA VAL A 593 -14.80 -31.33 44.31
C VAL A 593 -13.82 -32.27 45.01
N ASP A 594 -13.33 -33.27 44.27
CA ASP A 594 -12.25 -34.17 44.67
C ASP A 594 -10.93 -33.39 44.90
N LEU A 595 -10.68 -33.05 46.17
CA LEU A 595 -9.51 -32.32 46.64
C LEU A 595 -8.19 -33.07 46.44
N GLU A 596 -8.21 -34.40 46.41
CA GLU A 596 -6.99 -35.20 46.28
C GLU A 596 -6.57 -35.32 44.80
N LYS A 597 -7.55 -35.36 43.89
CA LYS A 597 -7.33 -35.17 42.44
C LYS A 597 -6.84 -33.76 42.08
N LEU A 598 -7.27 -32.73 42.83
CA LEU A 598 -6.70 -31.38 42.70
C LEU A 598 -5.22 -31.34 43.12
N ARG A 599 -4.86 -32.04 44.21
CA ARG A 599 -3.45 -32.22 44.65
C ARG A 599 -2.62 -33.05 43.66
N GLU A 600 -3.17 -34.09 43.07
CA GLU A 600 -2.55 -34.87 41.99
C GLU A 600 -2.17 -33.95 40.81
N MET A 601 -3.09 -33.12 40.32
CA MET A 601 -2.79 -32.18 39.22
C MET A 601 -1.67 -31.20 39.57
N LEU A 602 -1.66 -30.65 40.80
CA LEU A 602 -0.63 -29.73 41.26
C LEU A 602 0.74 -30.42 41.43
N LYS A 603 0.80 -31.68 41.86
CA LYS A 603 2.03 -32.49 41.85
C LYS A 603 2.53 -32.75 40.43
N LYS A 604 1.63 -33.14 39.53
CA LYS A 604 1.96 -33.51 38.14
C LYS A 604 2.57 -32.34 37.37
N TYR A 605 2.05 -31.13 37.56
CA TYR A 605 2.63 -29.88 37.03
C TYR A 605 4.04 -29.57 37.54
N GLY A 606 4.45 -30.12 38.69
CA GLY A 606 5.81 -29.99 39.22
C GLY A 606 6.81 -30.93 38.55
N GLN A 607 6.39 -32.12 38.11
CA GLN A 607 7.31 -33.14 37.57
C GLN A 607 7.54 -33.04 36.05
N GLU A 608 6.67 -32.36 35.31
CA GLU A 608 6.86 -32.11 33.86
C GLU A 608 7.93 -31.04 33.54
N GLN A 609 8.61 -30.47 34.55
CA GLN A 609 9.76 -29.58 34.33
C GLN A 609 11.10 -30.33 34.19
N GLU A 610 11.31 -31.46 34.88
CA GLU A 610 12.60 -32.17 34.82
C GLU A 610 12.74 -33.10 33.59
N SER A 611 11.63 -33.63 33.06
CA SER A 611 11.66 -34.51 31.87
C SER A 611 11.88 -33.77 30.53
N ARG A 612 11.92 -32.43 30.53
CA ARG A 612 12.13 -31.62 29.31
C ARG A 612 13.60 -31.47 28.88
N HIS A 613 14.57 -31.98 29.63
CA HIS A 613 15.97 -31.59 29.45
C HIS A 613 16.80 -32.39 28.42
N GLU A 614 16.38 -33.58 27.95
CA GLU A 614 17.20 -34.40 27.03
C GLU A 614 16.76 -34.39 25.56
N HIS A 615 15.52 -33.99 25.23
CA HIS A 615 15.03 -33.96 23.84
C HIS A 615 15.14 -32.58 23.13
N HIS A 616 15.96 -31.67 23.65
CA HIS A 616 16.14 -30.32 23.08
C HIS A 616 17.50 -30.07 22.39
N HIS A 617 18.27 -31.13 22.12
CA HIS A 617 19.58 -31.05 21.46
C HIS A 617 19.61 -31.71 20.06
N GLN A 618 19.03 -31.04 19.04
CA GLN A 618 19.59 -31.12 17.68
C GLN A 618 19.15 -30.06 16.65
N HIS A 619 18.01 -29.37 16.84
CA HIS A 619 17.49 -28.43 15.82
C HIS A 619 17.47 -26.93 16.20
N GLN A 620 18.23 -26.52 17.23
CA GLN A 620 18.29 -25.09 17.65
C GLN A 620 19.71 -24.51 17.79
N HIS A 621 20.76 -25.27 17.46
CA HIS A 621 22.16 -24.82 17.53
C HIS A 621 22.71 -24.34 16.18
N GLN A 622 22.32 -23.15 15.72
CA GLN A 622 23.21 -22.34 14.85
C GLN A 622 22.92 -20.84 14.71
N HIS A 623 21.72 -20.33 15.03
CA HIS A 623 21.36 -18.92 14.80
C HIS A 623 21.13 -18.04 16.03
N GLN A 624 21.55 -18.45 17.24
CA GLN A 624 21.29 -17.68 18.47
C GLN A 624 22.53 -17.30 19.31
N HIS A 625 23.74 -17.75 18.94
CA HIS A 625 24.94 -17.57 19.78
C HIS A 625 25.84 -16.34 19.49
N GLN A 626 25.48 -15.46 18.55
CA GLN A 626 26.34 -14.32 18.17
C GLN A 626 25.78 -12.92 18.46
N HIS A 627 24.49 -12.79 18.84
CA HIS A 627 23.89 -11.47 19.18
C HIS A 627 23.73 -11.18 20.68
N GLN A 628 23.85 -12.19 21.56
CA GLN A 628 23.48 -12.02 22.97
C GLN A 628 24.58 -11.45 23.88
N HIS A 629 25.83 -11.30 23.39
CA HIS A 629 26.96 -10.81 24.20
C HIS A 629 27.32 -9.32 24.03
N GLN A 630 26.61 -8.55 23.19
CA GLN A 630 26.85 -7.09 23.02
C GLN A 630 25.71 -6.18 23.48
N GLN A 631 24.52 -6.70 23.83
CA GLN A 631 23.39 -5.86 24.26
C GLN A 631 23.24 -5.69 25.78
N GLN A 632 24.10 -6.31 26.61
CA GLN A 632 23.95 -6.31 28.08
C GLN A 632 24.72 -5.21 28.84
N GLN A 633 25.32 -4.22 28.15
CA GLN A 633 26.09 -3.13 28.81
C GLN A 633 25.67 -1.69 28.47
N GLN A 634 24.61 -1.45 27.68
CA GLN A 634 24.15 -0.09 27.35
C GLN A 634 22.67 0.16 27.68
N GLN A 635 22.24 -0.18 28.90
CA GLN A 635 20.83 0.03 29.31
C GLN A 635 20.62 0.44 30.79
N GLN A 636 21.51 1.26 31.37
CA GLN A 636 21.35 1.77 32.75
C GLN A 636 21.39 3.29 32.96
N HIS A 637 21.76 4.12 31.98
CA HIS A 637 21.92 5.57 32.18
C HIS A 637 21.28 6.43 31.08
N LEU A 638 19.95 6.55 31.06
CA LEU A 638 19.22 7.62 30.34
C LEU A 638 17.92 8.01 31.06
N HIS A 639 17.61 9.31 31.07
CA HIS A 639 16.35 9.88 31.55
C HIS A 639 15.78 10.91 30.55
N ARG A 640 14.51 11.30 30.75
CA ARG A 640 13.69 11.98 29.73
C ARG A 640 13.66 13.49 29.93
N GLY A 641 14.24 14.25 29.00
CA GLY A 641 14.20 15.72 29.02
C GLY A 641 12.81 16.31 28.72
N PRO A 642 12.57 17.61 29.01
CA PRO A 642 11.25 18.25 28.89
C PRO A 642 10.59 18.20 27.51
N HIS A 643 11.36 17.92 26.45
CA HIS A 643 10.88 17.82 25.06
C HIS A 643 11.15 16.44 24.42
N HIS A 644 11.19 15.38 25.22
CA HIS A 644 11.30 13.97 24.78
C HIS A 644 12.60 13.59 24.05
N SER A 645 13.59 14.47 23.97
CA SER A 645 14.96 14.09 23.62
C SER A 645 15.58 13.19 24.69
N LEU A 646 16.38 12.24 24.23
CA LEU A 646 17.27 11.41 25.04
C LEU A 646 18.67 12.07 25.04
N VAL A 647 19.27 12.20 26.23
CA VAL A 647 20.56 12.85 26.45
C VAL A 647 21.37 12.02 27.47
N LEU A 648 22.69 12.00 27.33
CA LEU A 648 23.62 11.35 28.26
C LEU A 648 23.97 12.27 29.43
N ASP A 649 24.32 11.71 30.59
CA ASP A 649 24.71 12.46 31.79
C ASP A 649 26.02 13.26 31.61
N SER A 650 26.13 14.38 32.32
CA SER A 650 27.21 15.37 32.12
C SER A 650 28.56 15.02 32.77
N ASP A 651 28.62 14.01 33.63
CA ASP A 651 29.74 13.81 34.57
C ASP A 651 30.41 12.41 34.49
N VAL A 652 30.56 11.87 33.28
CA VAL A 652 31.40 10.68 33.03
C VAL A 652 32.72 11.09 32.35
N LYS A 653 33.82 11.06 33.11
CA LYS A 653 35.19 11.17 32.59
C LYS A 653 35.83 9.80 32.42
N GLU A 654 35.60 9.17 31.28
CA GLU A 654 36.43 8.04 30.83
C GLU A 654 37.23 8.46 29.59
N LYS A 655 38.56 8.35 29.69
CA LYS A 655 39.44 8.38 28.52
C LYS A 655 39.59 6.95 28.02
N ILE A 656 39.40 6.76 26.72
CA ILE A 656 39.88 5.56 26.03
C ILE A 656 41.31 5.87 25.58
N ASP A 657 42.31 5.40 26.33
CA ASP A 657 43.69 5.38 25.83
C ASP A 657 43.79 4.26 24.76
N VAL A 658 44.24 4.64 23.57
CA VAL A 658 44.46 3.75 22.43
C VAL A 658 45.95 3.73 22.12
N GLU A 659 46.56 2.55 22.04
CA GLU A 659 47.99 2.46 21.77
C GLU A 659 48.34 3.04 20.38
N PRO A 660 49.45 3.79 20.23
CA PRO A 660 49.71 4.59 19.02
C PRO A 660 49.78 3.80 17.70
N HIS A 661 49.95 2.47 17.74
CA HIS A 661 50.01 1.62 16.55
C HIS A 661 48.63 1.35 15.90
N TYR A 662 47.53 1.70 16.55
CA TYR A 662 46.17 1.66 15.97
C TYR A 662 45.75 2.98 15.29
N LEU A 663 46.59 4.02 15.32
CA LEU A 663 46.30 5.33 14.73
C LEU A 663 47.03 5.51 13.40
N HIS A 664 46.30 5.40 12.28
CA HIS A 664 46.80 5.82 10.97
C HIS A 664 46.43 7.29 10.70
N PRO A 665 47.33 8.09 10.07
CA PRO A 665 47.00 9.46 9.66
C PRO A 665 45.83 9.49 8.67
N ALA A 666 44.90 10.42 8.86
CA ALA A 666 43.82 10.65 7.90
C ALA A 666 44.40 11.20 6.59
N VAL A 667 44.12 10.54 5.47
CA VAL A 667 44.47 11.02 4.13
C VAL A 667 43.42 12.02 3.69
N ALA A 668 43.84 13.24 3.32
CA ALA A 668 42.93 14.27 2.84
C ALA A 668 42.27 13.85 1.51
N GLY A 669 40.93 13.91 1.45
CA GLY A 669 40.17 13.70 0.21
C GLY A 669 39.28 12.45 0.14
N GLN A 670 39.05 11.72 1.23
CA GLN A 670 38.03 10.65 1.26
C GLN A 670 36.65 11.17 1.72
N GLU A 671 35.62 10.85 0.94
CA GLU A 671 34.21 11.15 1.23
C GLU A 671 33.57 10.02 2.05
N ILE A 672 32.80 10.36 3.09
CA ILE A 672 32.17 9.37 3.98
C ILE A 672 30.85 8.89 3.38
N SER A 673 30.91 7.77 2.68
CA SER A 673 29.75 7.05 2.13
C SER A 673 29.16 6.07 3.15
N TYR A 674 27.83 6.05 3.32
CA TYR A 674 27.10 5.05 4.12
C TYR A 674 26.90 3.70 3.37
N HIS A 675 27.78 3.40 2.41
CA HIS A 675 27.88 2.11 1.73
C HIS A 675 29.33 1.64 1.71
N ASP A 676 29.76 1.02 2.82
CA ASP A 676 30.55 -0.23 2.78
C ASP A 676 30.67 -0.83 4.20
N ASN A 677 30.10 -2.02 4.37
CA ASN A 677 30.28 -2.87 5.55
C ASN A 677 30.16 -4.35 5.14
N ILE A 678 30.95 -4.72 4.13
CA ILE A 678 31.22 -6.12 3.79
C ILE A 678 32.56 -6.47 4.42
N LEU A 679 32.54 -7.33 5.45
CA LEU A 679 33.75 -7.93 6.01
C LEU A 679 34.39 -8.85 4.96
N VAL A 680 35.44 -8.37 4.29
CA VAL A 680 36.25 -9.20 3.38
C VAL A 680 37.27 -9.96 4.22
N ASP A 681 37.02 -11.25 4.40
CA ASP A 681 37.88 -12.12 5.18
C ASP A 681 39.25 -12.33 4.50
N LYS A 682 40.34 -12.27 5.27
CA LYS A 682 41.71 -12.06 4.77
C LYS A 682 42.61 -13.30 4.81
N GLU A 683 42.13 -14.44 4.34
CA GLU A 683 43.00 -15.62 4.13
C GLU A 683 43.01 -16.15 2.68
N LYS A 684 43.90 -15.58 1.86
CA LYS A 684 44.95 -16.31 1.11
C LYS A 684 45.69 -15.40 0.13
N LYS A 685 46.93 -15.03 0.47
CA LYS A 685 47.96 -14.64 -0.49
C LYS A 685 49.12 -15.63 -0.38
N LYS A 686 49.29 -16.45 -1.42
CA LYS A 686 50.46 -17.24 -1.86
C LYS A 686 49.98 -18.03 -3.09
N GLU A 687 50.71 -18.12 -4.20
CA GLU A 687 52.06 -17.65 -4.51
C GLU A 687 52.14 -17.24 -5.99
N PHE A 688 52.98 -16.25 -6.31
CA PHE A 688 53.27 -15.64 -7.63
C PHE A 688 52.07 -15.10 -8.44
#